data_AF-A0A368JXC9-F1
#
_entry.id   AF-A0A368JXC9-F1
#
_cell.length_a   1.000
_cell.length_b   1.000
_cell.length_c   1.000
_cell.angle_alpha   90.00
_cell.angle_beta   90.00
_cell.angle_gamma   90.00
#
_symmetry.space_group_name_H-M   'P 1'
#
loop_
_entity.id
_entity.type
_entity.pdbx_description
1 polymer ?
#
loop_
_entity_poly.entity_id
_entity_poly.type
_entity_poly.pdbx_seq_one_letter_code
_entity_poly.pdbx_strand_id
1 'polypeptide(L)'
;MRLFFLAIFINCFVSVKAATYYFSSLTGDDSRTSSQAQNTATPWKTIAKLNAYFPNLQPGDAVLFKRGETFYGQIIIGKSGSPNLPIVLGDYGSGAKPVISGFINLSGWTSVGSGIWETTNSSLTSSVNILTIDGKIEPMGRYPNADAANKGYLTYESHSGNTRITDNQLASSPSWIGAEVVIRKNRWILDKGTITQHSGTSLTYTGSSPYQAEDNFGYFIQNHRSTLDKTGEWYLNKATKKVSLLLNSGINPNNQKIKASFINTLIQIVGKNHIKFQNLQLEGANTNGFELSGTSTITVSNCTITSGINGIVGQNNTSVLIENTEILNSGNTGIYLTAATKAILRNNTITNTGVISGMGSNGDDTYQAVIIRGSGNLVEKNTVTNTGYSALRFEGDYTILQNNFVSNFNLVKDDGGGIYTWNGDATYPEKGSKVLNNIVLNGIGASGGTSKPADLTSHGIYMDDNTGSVEVKGNTVAFCNGSGIFLHNANHIDVSGNTLFSNGWQLFMQQNGVHQIRNNSINQNKFFAKKSDQLTSRIVTNLNDINQFGTFDNNFYSRPLDDGFVINASSNSGGSGIYTLSDWKTAFNLDANSRKAPVPISSYRLNTLTGNNKFPNGSFMSHINNAYSWSQSGNIALGWSNAGGLDAGCMKATFNTTINPSVKDRSALITMEIGAVSAAKKYILKFSLLGTRNQRNFQVYLRKRDSPYNDLTTRYHCSLSTSRTENEFAFSVPVSENNAFLVFQVDQADGTFFVDNLQVVEADLSFTNPDDVIRFEYNASSVSKGFNLPSGTFVDLENRTYQGNGTLAPWSSVILLKKPDVASPPPTACVPPNAPTISASSLAITAGQSVTLTAGNCAHTVIWSTNQTGSPVFVTPTATTSYTAICKQTDACKSVPSSALTIQVNPVPSPPVTVTGNFEGYLDKVECGSIRGWVWDRNKPNDPLMLEFFANGTSIGTTRADLYRADLAAAGKGNGSHGYSFTTPASIKTGVSYLISAKVQNSTFTLSWSPKTLICAPNARLIASEAIELDDSDFKVTPNPIDREFEVSFYTAQPMDSEVSVVDQLGRSWYKKIVEGAGYHRQKIILQGASGSYVVLIRQGNQIRSKKILIHQ
;
A
#
# COMPACT_ATOMS: atom_id res chain seq x y z
N MET A 1 -16.13 84.35 -19.97
CA MET A 1 -15.24 83.45 -20.74
C MET A 1 -14.54 82.45 -19.80
N ARG A 2 -15.33 81.66 -19.04
CA ARG A 2 -14.92 80.62 -18.09
C ARG A 2 -16.13 79.70 -17.87
N LEU A 3 -16.54 78.93 -18.88
CA LEU A 3 -17.65 77.97 -18.83
C LEU A 3 -17.79 77.34 -20.23
N PHE A 4 -16.94 76.38 -20.63
CA PHE A 4 -17.23 75.57 -21.85
C PHE A 4 -16.46 74.24 -21.99
N PHE A 5 -15.70 73.75 -20.99
CA PHE A 5 -14.92 72.50 -21.14
C PHE A 5 -15.20 71.41 -20.10
N LEU A 6 -16.28 71.52 -19.30
CA LEU A 6 -16.61 70.54 -18.24
C LEU A 6 -17.96 69.82 -18.47
N ALA A 7 -18.34 69.58 -19.73
CA ALA A 7 -19.63 68.96 -20.08
C ALA A 7 -19.54 67.76 -21.05
N ILE A 8 -18.34 67.26 -21.38
CA ILE A 8 -18.18 66.06 -22.24
C ILE A 8 -17.24 65.06 -21.56
N PHE A 9 -17.60 64.60 -20.36
CA PHE A 9 -17.08 63.36 -19.78
C PHE A 9 -18.11 62.68 -18.87
N ILE A 10 -19.40 62.87 -19.15
CA ILE A 10 -20.42 61.86 -18.80
C ILE A 10 -20.25 60.77 -19.86
N ASN A 11 -19.18 59.98 -19.73
CA ASN A 11 -19.12 58.69 -20.38
C ASN A 11 -20.30 57.91 -19.82
N CYS A 12 -21.31 57.73 -20.67
CA CYS A 12 -22.39 56.80 -20.45
C CYS A 12 -21.78 55.48 -19.97
N PHE A 13 -21.88 55.21 -18.67
CA PHE A 13 -21.86 53.83 -18.17
C PHE A 13 -23.16 53.21 -18.68
N VAL A 14 -23.21 52.90 -19.98
CA VAL A 14 -24.15 51.91 -20.47
C VAL A 14 -23.74 50.64 -19.74
N SER A 15 -24.53 50.27 -18.75
CA SER A 15 -24.49 48.92 -18.20
C SER A 15 -24.71 47.98 -19.38
N VAL A 16 -23.63 47.48 -19.98
CA VAL A 16 -23.72 46.45 -21.01
C VAL A 16 -24.21 45.20 -20.26
N LYS A 17 -25.53 44.99 -20.29
CA LYS A 17 -26.13 43.77 -19.76
C LYS A 17 -25.59 42.59 -20.57
N ALA A 18 -25.01 41.62 -19.88
CA ALA A 18 -24.68 40.32 -20.45
C ALA A 18 -25.90 39.72 -21.17
N ALA A 19 -25.75 39.38 -22.44
CA ALA A 19 -26.81 38.74 -23.22
C ALA A 19 -26.75 37.22 -23.05
N THR A 20 -27.90 36.55 -23.09
CA THR A 20 -27.97 35.08 -23.07
C THR A 20 -28.62 34.60 -24.35
N TYR A 21 -27.95 33.73 -25.11
CA TYR A 21 -28.42 33.18 -26.38
C TYR A 21 -28.81 31.71 -26.21
N TYR A 22 -30.00 31.35 -26.67
CA TYR A 22 -30.57 30.01 -26.48
C TYR A 22 -30.48 29.17 -27.75
N PHE A 23 -30.19 27.89 -27.59
CA PHE A 23 -30.13 26.90 -28.67
C PHE A 23 -31.07 25.72 -28.40
N SER A 24 -31.82 25.27 -29.42
CA SER A 24 -32.62 24.05 -29.41
C SER A 24 -32.51 23.37 -30.77
N SER A 25 -32.05 22.12 -30.82
CA SER A 25 -31.94 21.39 -32.08
C SER A 25 -33.30 20.94 -32.63
N LEU A 26 -34.33 20.89 -31.77
CA LEU A 26 -35.70 20.53 -32.14
C LEU A 26 -36.55 21.74 -32.56
N THR A 27 -36.54 22.83 -31.78
CA THR A 27 -37.43 23.99 -32.00
C THR A 27 -36.70 25.27 -32.44
N GLY A 28 -35.38 25.21 -32.59
CA GLY A 28 -34.57 26.34 -33.02
C GLY A 28 -34.70 26.66 -34.50
N ASP A 29 -34.36 27.90 -34.85
CA ASP A 29 -34.31 28.40 -36.24
C ASP A 29 -33.14 29.37 -36.40
N ASP A 30 -32.21 29.05 -37.30
CA ASP A 30 -30.97 29.80 -37.51
C ASP A 30 -31.15 31.10 -38.32
N SER A 31 -32.31 31.31 -38.94
CA SER A 31 -32.63 32.58 -39.61
C SER A 31 -33.01 33.69 -38.61
N ARG A 32 -33.23 33.35 -37.33
CA ARG A 32 -33.57 34.32 -36.27
C ARG A 32 -32.42 35.31 -36.02
N THR A 33 -32.78 36.54 -35.69
CA THR A 33 -31.83 37.59 -35.30
C THR A 33 -31.23 37.29 -33.92
N SER A 34 -30.13 37.97 -33.58
CA SER A 34 -29.51 37.84 -32.26
C SER A 34 -30.43 38.25 -31.12
N SER A 35 -31.26 39.27 -31.31
CA SER A 35 -32.26 39.69 -30.31
C SER A 35 -33.34 38.65 -30.10
N GLN A 36 -33.81 38.00 -31.17
CA GLN A 36 -34.79 36.90 -31.05
C GLN A 36 -34.19 35.69 -30.32
N ALA A 37 -32.93 35.36 -30.58
CA ALA A 37 -32.25 34.24 -29.91
C ALA A 37 -32.01 34.44 -28.41
N GLN A 38 -32.28 35.65 -27.86
CA GLN A 38 -32.22 35.93 -26.43
C GLN A 38 -33.48 35.54 -25.65
N ASN A 39 -34.44 34.87 -26.30
CA ASN A 39 -35.64 34.33 -25.67
C ASN A 39 -35.69 32.81 -25.84
N THR A 40 -35.97 32.07 -24.76
CA THR A 40 -36.06 30.60 -24.74
C THR A 40 -37.12 30.03 -25.68
N ALA A 41 -38.14 30.82 -26.04
CA ALA A 41 -39.18 30.43 -27.00
C ALA A 41 -38.74 30.59 -28.48
N THR A 42 -37.70 31.38 -28.75
CA THR A 42 -37.17 31.63 -30.10
C THR A 42 -35.67 31.33 -30.22
N PRO A 43 -35.21 30.12 -29.84
CA PRO A 43 -33.79 29.79 -29.84
C PRO A 43 -33.21 29.66 -31.26
N TRP A 44 -31.90 29.75 -31.40
CA TRP A 44 -31.17 29.26 -32.57
C TRP A 44 -31.11 27.73 -32.59
N LYS A 45 -30.69 27.14 -33.71
CA LYS A 45 -30.76 25.69 -33.93
C LYS A 45 -29.40 25.00 -33.86
N THR A 46 -28.40 25.49 -34.59
CA THR A 46 -27.19 24.70 -34.89
C THR A 46 -25.90 25.27 -34.30
N ILE A 47 -24.91 24.39 -34.10
CA ILE A 47 -23.54 24.80 -33.76
C ILE A 47 -22.90 25.62 -34.89
N ALA A 48 -23.28 25.39 -36.16
CA ALA A 48 -22.81 26.22 -37.28
C ALA A 48 -23.23 27.69 -37.11
N LYS A 49 -24.48 27.94 -36.68
CA LYS A 49 -24.95 29.28 -36.33
C LYS A 49 -24.18 29.87 -35.14
N LEU A 50 -23.92 29.07 -34.11
CA LEU A 50 -23.09 29.51 -32.97
C LEU A 50 -21.70 29.96 -33.44
N ASN A 51 -20.99 29.14 -34.22
CA ASN A 51 -19.64 29.46 -34.68
C ASN A 51 -19.61 30.73 -35.55
N ALA A 52 -20.60 30.90 -36.42
CA ALA A 52 -20.73 32.12 -37.23
C ALA A 52 -20.97 33.37 -36.37
N TYR A 53 -21.70 33.23 -35.26
CA TYR A 53 -22.02 34.35 -34.37
C TYR A 53 -20.99 34.58 -33.25
N PHE A 54 -20.20 33.58 -32.87
CA PHE A 54 -19.29 33.63 -31.72
C PHE A 54 -18.40 34.88 -31.68
N PRO A 55 -17.80 35.35 -32.80
CA PRO A 55 -16.99 36.58 -32.81
C PRO A 55 -17.74 37.85 -32.35
N ASN A 56 -19.08 37.84 -32.38
CA ASN A 56 -19.92 38.97 -31.99
C ASN A 56 -20.32 38.96 -30.50
N LEU A 57 -20.11 37.86 -29.78
CA LEU A 57 -20.37 37.77 -28.33
C LEU A 57 -19.55 38.81 -27.56
N GLN A 58 -20.04 39.30 -26.44
CA GLN A 58 -19.33 40.23 -25.55
C GLN A 58 -18.90 39.54 -24.25
N PRO A 59 -17.88 40.06 -23.55
CA PRO A 59 -17.57 39.60 -22.20
C PRO A 59 -18.81 39.60 -21.30
N GLY A 60 -19.10 38.45 -20.69
CA GLY A 60 -20.26 38.23 -19.82
C GLY A 60 -21.41 37.49 -20.49
N ASP A 61 -21.42 37.41 -21.83
CA ASP A 61 -22.49 36.72 -22.55
C ASP A 61 -22.53 35.22 -22.25
N ALA A 62 -23.72 34.63 -22.36
CA ALA A 62 -23.97 33.21 -22.18
C ALA A 62 -24.57 32.56 -23.43
N VAL A 63 -24.18 31.31 -23.70
CA VAL A 63 -24.72 30.44 -24.76
C VAL A 63 -25.27 29.19 -24.09
N LEU A 64 -26.59 29.01 -24.12
CA LEU A 64 -27.28 27.94 -23.39
C LEU A 64 -27.95 26.95 -24.35
N PHE A 65 -27.61 25.67 -24.20
CA PHE A 65 -28.17 24.56 -24.96
C PHE A 65 -29.31 23.89 -24.19
N LYS A 66 -30.40 23.55 -24.87
CA LYS A 66 -31.57 22.98 -24.21
C LYS A 66 -31.29 21.56 -23.71
N ARG A 67 -31.58 21.32 -22.43
CA ARG A 67 -31.50 19.99 -21.81
C ARG A 67 -32.39 18.98 -22.53
N GLY A 68 -31.92 17.73 -22.60
CA GLY A 68 -32.56 16.63 -23.32
C GLY A 68 -32.34 16.60 -24.85
N GLU A 69 -31.62 17.58 -25.41
CA GLU A 69 -31.39 17.67 -26.86
C GLU A 69 -29.92 17.43 -27.23
N THR A 70 -29.69 16.96 -28.46
CA THR A 70 -28.36 16.71 -29.04
C THR A 70 -28.05 17.72 -30.14
N PHE A 71 -26.83 18.25 -30.13
CA PHE A 71 -26.29 19.22 -31.08
C PHE A 71 -25.05 18.62 -31.75
N TYR A 72 -25.08 18.51 -33.07
CA TYR A 72 -23.99 17.92 -33.84
C TYR A 72 -23.05 19.00 -34.38
N GLY A 73 -21.74 18.86 -34.16
CA GLY A 73 -20.76 19.82 -34.65
C GLY A 73 -19.58 20.07 -33.69
N GLN A 74 -18.62 20.83 -34.18
CA GLN A 74 -17.50 21.36 -33.41
C GLN A 74 -17.80 22.81 -32.99
N ILE A 75 -17.57 23.16 -31.74
CA ILE A 75 -17.62 24.55 -31.23
C ILE A 75 -16.22 25.15 -31.30
N ILE A 76 -16.09 26.29 -31.99
CA ILE A 76 -14.84 27.05 -32.10
C ILE A 76 -14.99 28.33 -31.30
N ILE A 77 -14.17 28.51 -30.28
CA ILE A 77 -14.21 29.72 -29.45
C ILE A 77 -13.55 30.88 -30.18
N GLY A 78 -14.37 31.80 -30.68
CA GLY A 78 -13.92 32.94 -31.50
C GLY A 78 -13.50 34.19 -30.69
N LYS A 79 -13.91 34.31 -29.43
CA LYS A 79 -13.74 35.54 -28.63
C LYS A 79 -13.51 35.24 -27.15
N SER A 80 -12.74 36.10 -26.48
CA SER A 80 -12.47 36.03 -25.05
C SER A 80 -13.55 36.73 -24.23
N GLY A 81 -13.79 36.24 -23.02
CA GLY A 81 -14.42 37.05 -21.97
C GLY A 81 -13.43 38.04 -21.35
N SER A 82 -13.76 38.52 -20.15
CA SER A 82 -12.85 39.30 -19.31
C SER A 82 -12.77 38.69 -17.90
N PRO A 83 -11.78 39.07 -17.06
CA PRO A 83 -11.60 38.49 -15.73
C PRO A 83 -12.87 38.45 -14.85
N ASN A 84 -13.72 39.48 -14.95
CA ASN A 84 -14.95 39.60 -14.17
C ASN A 84 -16.21 39.23 -14.96
N LEU A 85 -16.11 39.09 -16.28
CA LEU A 85 -17.22 38.80 -17.18
C LEU A 85 -16.80 37.70 -18.18
N PRO A 86 -16.66 36.44 -17.72
CA PRO A 86 -16.35 35.33 -18.61
C PRO A 86 -17.51 35.07 -19.58
N ILE A 87 -17.21 34.53 -20.76
CA ILE A 87 -18.25 33.97 -21.64
C ILE A 87 -18.59 32.58 -21.13
N VAL A 88 -19.88 32.29 -20.96
CA VAL A 88 -20.38 31.02 -20.40
C VAL A 88 -21.05 30.19 -21.49
N LEU A 89 -20.67 28.93 -21.61
CA LEU A 89 -21.38 27.92 -22.39
C LEU A 89 -21.98 26.91 -21.41
N GLY A 90 -23.29 26.70 -21.49
CA GLY A 90 -23.97 25.79 -20.57
C GLY A 90 -25.34 25.36 -21.05
N ASP A 91 -26.24 25.13 -20.12
CA ASP A 91 -27.53 24.52 -20.37
C ASP A 91 -28.72 25.36 -19.90
N TYR A 92 -29.92 25.05 -20.39
CA TYR A 92 -31.19 25.55 -19.85
C TYR A 92 -32.31 24.51 -19.98
N GLY A 93 -33.37 24.68 -19.20
CA GLY A 93 -34.50 23.75 -19.16
C GLY A 93 -34.30 22.60 -18.16
N SER A 94 -34.96 21.47 -18.40
CA SER A 94 -34.95 20.30 -17.50
C SER A 94 -34.64 19.01 -18.27
N GLY A 95 -34.29 17.93 -17.56
CA GLY A 95 -33.94 16.64 -18.18
C GLY A 95 -32.44 16.35 -18.18
N ALA A 96 -31.96 15.54 -19.13
CA ALA A 96 -30.54 15.21 -19.27
C ALA A 96 -29.70 16.42 -19.73
N LYS A 97 -28.38 16.41 -19.48
CA LYS A 97 -27.47 17.45 -19.98
C LYS A 97 -27.57 17.53 -21.52
N PRO A 98 -27.49 18.73 -22.13
CA PRO A 98 -27.40 18.83 -23.58
C PRO A 98 -26.14 18.12 -24.09
N VAL A 99 -26.29 17.38 -25.19
CA VAL A 99 -25.19 16.57 -25.77
C VAL A 99 -24.58 17.31 -26.95
N ILE A 100 -23.29 17.60 -26.89
CA ILE A 100 -22.47 18.02 -28.04
C ILE A 100 -21.85 16.76 -28.65
N SER A 101 -22.29 16.39 -29.85
CA SER A 101 -21.97 15.10 -30.47
C SER A 101 -21.14 15.24 -31.74
N GLY A 102 -20.06 14.47 -31.82
CA GLY A 102 -19.23 14.28 -33.02
C GLY A 102 -19.53 13.01 -33.79
N PHE A 103 -20.56 12.25 -33.37
CA PHE A 103 -20.98 11.02 -34.01
C PHE A 103 -21.77 11.28 -35.29
N ILE A 104 -21.65 10.33 -36.23
CA ILE A 104 -22.62 10.11 -37.29
C ILE A 104 -23.31 8.75 -37.10
N ASN A 105 -24.56 8.64 -37.52
CA ASN A 105 -25.27 7.37 -37.54
C ASN A 105 -24.86 6.57 -38.79
N LEU A 106 -24.58 5.28 -38.60
CA LEU A 106 -24.32 4.33 -39.67
C LEU A 106 -25.59 3.51 -39.94
N SER A 107 -26.01 3.42 -41.20
CA SER A 107 -27.23 2.74 -41.62
C SER A 107 -27.04 2.10 -43.01
N GLY A 108 -28.06 1.42 -43.54
CA GLY A 108 -27.97 0.79 -44.87
C GLY A 108 -27.00 -0.38 -44.91
N TRP A 109 -26.93 -1.15 -43.82
CA TRP A 109 -26.02 -2.28 -43.71
C TRP A 109 -26.45 -3.42 -44.61
N THR A 110 -25.49 -3.95 -45.37
CA THR A 110 -25.67 -5.08 -46.29
C THR A 110 -24.86 -6.27 -45.81
N SER A 111 -25.46 -7.47 -45.78
CA SER A 111 -24.72 -8.67 -45.41
C SER A 111 -23.83 -9.11 -46.58
N VAL A 112 -22.60 -9.50 -46.26
CA VAL A 112 -21.61 -10.01 -47.24
C VAL A 112 -21.17 -11.44 -46.91
N GLY A 113 -21.95 -12.16 -46.09
CA GLY A 113 -21.68 -13.52 -45.64
C GLY A 113 -20.86 -13.60 -44.35
N SER A 114 -20.86 -14.79 -43.72
CA SER A 114 -20.07 -15.11 -42.51
C SER A 114 -20.30 -14.17 -41.31
N GLY A 115 -21.51 -13.62 -41.17
CA GLY A 115 -21.85 -12.67 -40.11
C GLY A 115 -21.29 -11.25 -40.31
N ILE A 116 -20.59 -10.98 -41.42
CA ILE A 116 -20.03 -9.67 -41.74
C ILE A 116 -21.09 -8.83 -42.46
N TRP A 117 -21.20 -7.58 -42.04
CA TRP A 117 -22.05 -6.55 -42.61
C TRP A 117 -21.22 -5.34 -43.03
N GLU A 118 -21.64 -4.67 -44.09
CA GLU A 118 -20.95 -3.51 -44.64
C GLU A 118 -21.89 -2.33 -44.88
N THR A 119 -21.36 -1.13 -44.63
CA THR A 119 -21.97 0.14 -45.05
C THR A 119 -20.89 1.12 -45.49
N THR A 120 -21.27 2.13 -46.26
CA THR A 120 -20.40 3.22 -46.69
C THR A 120 -21.02 4.55 -46.26
N ASN A 121 -20.21 5.44 -45.71
CA ASN A 121 -20.61 6.81 -45.43
C ASN A 121 -19.51 7.78 -45.86
N SER A 122 -19.79 8.60 -46.87
CA SER A 122 -18.83 9.52 -47.47
C SER A 122 -18.37 10.64 -46.52
N SER A 123 -19.10 10.88 -45.44
CA SER A 123 -18.67 11.84 -44.42
C SER A 123 -17.52 11.29 -43.57
N LEU A 124 -17.33 9.98 -43.43
CA LEU A 124 -16.25 9.45 -42.57
C LEU A 124 -14.86 9.96 -42.99
N THR A 125 -14.05 10.34 -42.01
CA THR A 125 -12.66 10.74 -42.23
C THR A 125 -11.79 9.52 -42.59
N SER A 126 -10.48 9.70 -42.76
CA SER A 126 -9.54 8.57 -42.97
C SER A 126 -9.21 7.80 -41.68
N SER A 127 -9.73 8.23 -40.53
CA SER A 127 -9.54 7.58 -39.23
C SER A 127 -10.82 7.62 -38.41
N VAL A 128 -11.32 6.45 -38.03
CA VAL A 128 -12.37 6.31 -37.02
C VAL A 128 -11.70 5.68 -35.81
N ASN A 129 -11.88 6.27 -34.63
CA ASN A 129 -11.35 5.73 -33.37
C ASN A 129 -12.46 5.14 -32.48
N ILE A 130 -13.72 5.59 -32.63
CA ILE A 130 -14.85 5.03 -31.90
C ILE A 130 -15.92 4.55 -32.87
N LEU A 131 -16.34 3.31 -32.69
CA LEU A 131 -17.64 2.82 -33.12
C LEU A 131 -18.42 2.36 -31.88
N THR A 132 -19.72 2.67 -31.84
CA THR A 132 -20.60 2.17 -30.80
C THR A 132 -21.76 1.39 -31.36
N ILE A 133 -22.19 0.36 -30.62
CA ILE A 133 -23.42 -0.41 -30.87
C ILE A 133 -24.29 -0.22 -29.64
N ASP A 134 -25.45 0.41 -29.80
CA ASP A 134 -26.41 0.72 -28.72
C ASP A 134 -25.77 1.44 -27.53
N GLY A 135 -24.80 2.30 -27.82
CA GLY A 135 -24.07 3.09 -26.82
C GLY A 135 -22.83 2.42 -26.22
N LYS A 136 -22.57 1.13 -26.49
CA LYS A 136 -21.36 0.44 -26.07
C LYS A 136 -20.22 0.66 -27.07
N ILE A 137 -19.03 1.04 -26.61
CA ILE A 137 -17.83 1.14 -27.45
C ILE A 137 -17.36 -0.27 -27.82
N GLU A 138 -17.15 -0.51 -29.10
CA GLU A 138 -16.61 -1.78 -29.61
C GLU A 138 -15.16 -1.63 -30.10
N PRO A 139 -14.28 -2.60 -29.82
CA PRO A 139 -12.90 -2.57 -30.29
C PRO A 139 -12.83 -2.82 -31.81
N MET A 140 -11.78 -2.29 -32.44
CA MET A 140 -11.43 -2.73 -33.80
C MET A 140 -11.10 -4.22 -33.78
N GLY A 141 -11.42 -4.92 -34.89
CA GLY A 141 -11.07 -6.33 -34.99
C GLY A 141 -9.57 -6.55 -34.88
N ARG A 142 -9.16 -7.58 -34.14
CA ARG A 142 -7.72 -7.87 -33.91
C ARG A 142 -7.39 -9.35 -34.00
N TYR A 143 -6.17 -9.63 -34.47
CA TYR A 143 -5.58 -10.96 -34.48
C TYR A 143 -4.23 -10.96 -33.76
N PRO A 144 -4.01 -11.80 -32.74
CA PRO A 144 -5.00 -12.65 -32.08
C PRO A 144 -6.01 -11.85 -31.26
N ASN A 145 -7.16 -12.46 -30.97
CA ASN A 145 -8.17 -11.93 -30.06
C ASN A 145 -7.65 -11.73 -28.64
N ALA A 146 -8.12 -10.69 -27.95
CA ALA A 146 -7.64 -10.34 -26.60
C ALA A 146 -7.84 -11.46 -25.54
N ASP A 147 -8.86 -12.30 -25.72
CA ASP A 147 -9.18 -13.45 -24.86
C ASP A 147 -8.60 -14.79 -25.36
N ALA A 148 -7.74 -14.77 -26.39
CA ALA A 148 -7.01 -15.95 -26.80
C ALA A 148 -6.04 -16.44 -25.71
N ALA A 149 -5.63 -17.71 -25.76
CA ALA A 149 -4.77 -18.34 -24.74
C ALA A 149 -3.41 -17.61 -24.53
N ASN A 150 -2.88 -16.98 -25.58
CA ASN A 150 -1.69 -16.13 -25.54
C ASN A 150 -1.97 -14.69 -25.07
N LYS A 151 -3.15 -14.44 -24.47
CA LYS A 151 -3.63 -13.12 -24.01
C LYS A 151 -3.68 -12.07 -25.13
N GLY A 152 -3.87 -12.53 -26.38
CA GLY A 152 -3.97 -11.69 -27.56
C GLY A 152 -2.66 -11.27 -28.21
N TYR A 153 -1.51 -11.82 -27.84
CA TYR A 153 -0.22 -11.44 -28.42
C TYR A 153 0.45 -12.60 -29.14
N LEU A 154 0.87 -12.39 -30.38
CA LEU A 154 1.94 -13.16 -31.01
C LEU A 154 3.29 -12.69 -30.47
N THR A 155 4.34 -13.51 -30.54
CA THR A 155 5.68 -13.15 -30.06
C THR A 155 6.66 -13.11 -31.22
N TYR A 156 7.44 -12.04 -31.36
CA TYR A 156 8.48 -11.97 -32.39
C TYR A 156 9.84 -12.38 -31.83
N GLU A 157 10.55 -13.28 -32.52
CA GLU A 157 11.85 -13.77 -32.09
C GLU A 157 13.01 -12.86 -32.52
N SER A 158 12.83 -12.07 -33.57
CA SER A 158 13.84 -11.11 -34.03
C SER A 158 13.26 -9.85 -34.65
N HIS A 159 14.02 -8.76 -34.62
CA HIS A 159 13.68 -7.50 -35.29
C HIS A 159 14.87 -6.94 -36.10
N SER A 160 14.59 -5.99 -36.98
CA SER A 160 15.59 -5.17 -37.66
C SER A 160 15.19 -3.70 -37.55
N GLY A 161 15.88 -2.98 -36.66
CA GLY A 161 15.50 -1.62 -36.28
C GLY A 161 14.05 -1.53 -35.81
N ASN A 162 13.39 -0.43 -36.15
CA ASN A 162 12.02 -0.14 -35.71
C ASN A 162 10.92 -0.42 -36.74
N THR A 163 11.26 -1.14 -37.82
CA THR A 163 10.40 -1.24 -39.00
C THR A 163 10.18 -2.66 -39.47
N ARG A 164 10.83 -3.67 -38.87
CA ARG A 164 10.67 -5.06 -39.28
C ARG A 164 10.78 -6.03 -38.12
N ILE A 165 9.86 -6.98 -38.04
CA ILE A 165 9.88 -8.11 -37.11
C ILE A 165 9.78 -9.44 -37.87
N THR A 166 10.30 -10.50 -37.27
CA THR A 166 10.14 -11.89 -37.70
C THR A 166 9.56 -12.70 -36.54
N ASP A 167 8.48 -13.42 -36.83
CA ASP A 167 7.71 -14.24 -35.90
C ASP A 167 7.45 -15.62 -36.52
N ASN A 168 7.99 -16.69 -35.93
CA ASN A 168 7.84 -18.05 -36.45
C ASN A 168 6.40 -18.59 -36.37
N GLN A 169 5.53 -17.96 -35.58
CA GLN A 169 4.11 -18.28 -35.42
C GLN A 169 3.25 -17.62 -36.49
N LEU A 170 3.77 -16.60 -37.19
CA LEU A 170 3.04 -15.87 -38.21
C LEU A 170 2.95 -16.65 -39.53
N ALA A 171 1.72 -16.97 -39.94
CA ALA A 171 1.46 -17.62 -41.22
C ALA A 171 1.54 -16.61 -42.39
N SER A 172 1.93 -17.09 -43.57
CA SER A 172 2.02 -16.28 -44.80
C SER A 172 0.67 -15.81 -45.36
N SER A 173 -0.45 -16.33 -44.84
CA SER A 173 -1.81 -15.97 -45.23
C SER A 173 -2.66 -15.77 -43.97
N PRO A 174 -3.56 -14.76 -43.93
CA PRO A 174 -3.80 -13.77 -44.98
C PRO A 174 -2.62 -12.79 -45.14
N SER A 175 -2.60 -12.06 -46.26
CA SER A 175 -1.69 -10.91 -46.36
C SER A 175 -2.15 -9.82 -45.41
N TRP A 176 -1.24 -9.31 -44.57
CA TRP A 176 -1.51 -8.25 -43.60
C TRP A 176 -1.12 -6.86 -44.13
N ILE A 177 -0.81 -6.73 -45.42
CA ILE A 177 -0.46 -5.43 -46.03
C ILE A 177 -1.65 -4.46 -45.88
N GLY A 178 -1.37 -3.27 -45.37
CA GLY A 178 -2.37 -2.23 -45.09
C GLY A 178 -3.10 -2.37 -43.75
N ALA A 179 -2.89 -3.48 -43.02
CA ALA A 179 -3.27 -3.60 -41.62
C ALA A 179 -2.36 -2.76 -40.72
N GLU A 180 -2.68 -2.71 -39.43
CA GLU A 180 -1.84 -2.06 -38.42
C GLU A 180 -1.22 -3.11 -37.50
N VAL A 181 0.10 -3.11 -37.37
CA VAL A 181 0.76 -3.82 -36.28
C VAL A 181 0.70 -2.96 -35.03
N VAL A 182 0.26 -3.54 -33.92
CA VAL A 182 0.40 -2.97 -32.57
C VAL A 182 1.46 -3.77 -31.83
N ILE A 183 2.63 -3.18 -31.66
CA ILE A 183 3.84 -3.84 -31.17
C ILE A 183 4.22 -3.31 -29.79
N ARG A 184 4.41 -4.25 -28.86
CA ARG A 184 5.03 -3.97 -27.57
C ARG A 184 6.54 -4.01 -27.79
N LYS A 185 7.20 -2.87 -27.62
CA LYS A 185 8.65 -2.75 -27.88
C LYS A 185 9.48 -3.04 -26.64
N ASN A 186 8.93 -2.68 -25.48
CA ASN A 186 9.44 -2.97 -24.15
C ASN A 186 8.24 -2.90 -23.17
N ARG A 187 8.48 -2.80 -21.86
CA ARG A 187 7.39 -2.82 -20.85
C ARG A 187 6.45 -1.61 -20.88
N TRP A 188 7.00 -0.43 -21.16
CA TRP A 188 6.28 0.83 -21.12
C TRP A 188 6.00 1.43 -22.50
N ILE A 189 6.23 0.70 -23.59
CA ILE A 189 5.99 1.17 -24.97
C ILE A 189 5.10 0.19 -25.74
N LEU A 190 3.95 0.71 -26.19
CA LEU A 190 3.04 0.04 -27.12
C LEU A 190 2.82 0.97 -28.31
N ASP A 191 3.46 0.65 -29.43
CA ASP A 191 3.40 1.43 -30.64
C ASP A 191 2.52 0.75 -31.69
N LYS A 192 2.06 1.54 -32.66
CA LYS A 192 1.34 1.11 -33.84
C LYS A 192 1.99 1.62 -35.12
N GLY A 193 1.94 0.80 -36.17
CA GLY A 193 2.52 1.09 -37.48
C GLY A 193 1.74 0.40 -38.60
N THR A 194 1.66 1.03 -39.77
CA THR A 194 1.01 0.42 -40.94
C THR A 194 1.95 -0.63 -41.54
N ILE A 195 1.45 -1.84 -41.75
CA ILE A 195 2.20 -2.93 -42.39
C ILE A 195 2.30 -2.63 -43.89
N THR A 196 3.51 -2.49 -44.39
CA THR A 196 3.83 -2.18 -45.79
C THR A 196 4.23 -3.42 -46.59
N GLN A 197 4.76 -4.46 -45.92
CA GLN A 197 5.09 -5.75 -46.54
C GLN A 197 4.84 -6.90 -45.57
N HIS A 198 4.38 -8.03 -46.09
CA HIS A 198 4.25 -9.30 -45.36
C HIS A 198 4.87 -10.41 -46.23
N SER A 199 5.89 -11.08 -45.73
CA SER A 199 6.57 -12.17 -46.45
C SER A 199 6.91 -13.31 -45.49
N GLY A 200 6.26 -14.46 -45.68
CA GLY A 200 6.42 -15.62 -44.78
C GLY A 200 6.09 -15.24 -43.34
N THR A 201 7.10 -15.32 -42.48
CA THR A 201 7.04 -15.02 -41.04
C THR A 201 7.40 -13.57 -40.69
N SER A 202 7.56 -12.70 -41.69
CA SER A 202 8.10 -11.35 -41.49
C SER A 202 7.12 -10.25 -41.86
N LEU A 203 7.02 -9.23 -41.00
CA LEU A 203 6.28 -8.00 -41.24
C LEU A 203 7.23 -6.82 -41.33
N THR A 204 7.08 -6.01 -42.39
CA THR A 204 7.68 -4.67 -42.48
C THR A 204 6.57 -3.64 -42.29
N TYR A 205 6.82 -2.64 -41.46
CA TYR A 205 5.84 -1.63 -41.09
C TYR A 205 6.47 -0.26 -40.86
N THR A 206 5.64 0.77 -40.79
CA THR A 206 6.09 2.14 -40.47
C THR A 206 6.47 2.25 -38.99
N GLY A 207 7.72 2.58 -38.68
CA GLY A 207 8.14 2.91 -37.30
C GLY A 207 7.57 4.26 -36.86
N SER A 208 7.22 4.39 -35.57
CA SER A 208 6.47 5.56 -35.08
C SER A 208 7.11 6.30 -33.90
N SER A 209 7.68 5.63 -32.91
CA SER A 209 8.40 6.26 -31.79
C SER A 209 9.93 5.99 -31.82
N PRO A 210 10.75 6.77 -31.09
CA PRO A 210 12.20 6.58 -31.06
C PRO A 210 12.66 5.33 -30.29
N TYR A 211 11.77 4.72 -29.49
CA TYR A 211 12.07 3.52 -28.72
C TYR A 211 12.29 2.32 -29.64
N GLN A 212 13.36 1.56 -29.42
CA GLN A 212 13.69 0.37 -30.19
C GLN A 212 12.84 -0.83 -29.75
N ALA A 213 12.55 -1.75 -30.68
CA ALA A 213 11.97 -3.04 -30.33
C ALA A 213 12.99 -3.93 -29.60
N GLU A 214 12.51 -4.76 -28.67
CA GLU A 214 13.31 -5.79 -28.00
C GLU A 214 12.78 -7.18 -28.35
N ASP A 215 13.66 -8.15 -28.62
CA ASP A 215 13.24 -9.51 -28.98
C ASP A 215 12.44 -10.19 -27.87
N ASN A 216 11.56 -11.12 -28.27
CA ASN A 216 10.68 -11.90 -27.39
C ASN A 216 9.57 -11.09 -26.69
N PHE A 217 9.29 -9.88 -27.17
CA PHE A 217 8.06 -9.17 -26.84
C PHE A 217 6.93 -9.51 -27.81
N GLY A 218 5.72 -9.07 -27.46
CA GLY A 218 4.51 -9.41 -28.17
C GLY A 218 3.99 -8.31 -29.09
N TYR A 219 3.21 -8.71 -30.10
CA TYR A 219 2.46 -7.82 -30.98
C TYR A 219 1.11 -8.44 -31.35
N PHE A 220 0.23 -7.63 -31.91
CA PHE A 220 -0.98 -8.09 -32.58
C PHE A 220 -1.27 -7.23 -33.80
N ILE A 221 -2.16 -7.71 -34.67
CA ILE A 221 -2.55 -7.04 -35.90
C ILE A 221 -3.98 -6.56 -35.74
N GLN A 222 -4.28 -5.32 -36.12
CA GLN A 222 -5.63 -4.77 -36.08
C GLN A 222 -5.94 -4.00 -37.36
N ASN A 223 -7.17 -3.47 -37.44
CA ASN A 223 -7.61 -2.59 -38.52
C ASN A 223 -7.43 -3.24 -39.92
N HIS A 224 -7.89 -4.48 -40.07
CA HIS A 224 -7.93 -5.19 -41.35
C HIS A 224 -9.22 -6.02 -41.45
N ARG A 225 -9.70 -6.30 -42.66
CA ARG A 225 -10.91 -7.12 -42.82
C ARG A 225 -10.74 -8.52 -42.25
N SER A 226 -9.56 -9.11 -42.41
CA SER A 226 -9.27 -10.48 -41.95
C SER A 226 -9.10 -10.60 -40.44
N THR A 227 -9.15 -9.50 -39.68
CA THR A 227 -9.19 -9.56 -38.21
C THR A 227 -10.62 -9.59 -37.66
N LEU A 228 -11.65 -9.63 -38.51
CA LEU A 228 -13.03 -9.77 -38.08
C LEU A 228 -13.37 -11.24 -37.89
N ASP A 229 -13.31 -11.72 -36.64
CA ASP A 229 -13.62 -13.10 -36.28
C ASP A 229 -14.48 -13.22 -35.00
N LYS A 230 -14.75 -12.10 -34.31
CA LYS A 230 -15.58 -12.04 -33.11
C LYS A 230 -16.69 -10.99 -33.21
N THR A 231 -17.86 -11.30 -32.62
CA THR A 231 -19.01 -10.38 -32.64
C THR A 231 -18.68 -9.03 -31.99
N GLY A 232 -19.10 -7.95 -32.64
CA GLY A 232 -18.82 -6.57 -32.24
C GLY A 232 -17.58 -5.97 -32.91
N GLU A 233 -16.66 -6.80 -33.43
CA GLU A 233 -15.46 -6.30 -34.10
C GLU A 233 -15.76 -5.57 -35.40
N TRP A 234 -15.03 -4.50 -35.65
CA TRP A 234 -15.20 -3.67 -36.84
C TRP A 234 -13.89 -3.25 -37.48
N TYR A 235 -13.97 -2.83 -38.74
CA TYR A 235 -12.87 -2.41 -39.59
C TYR A 235 -13.30 -1.25 -40.50
N LEU A 236 -12.42 -0.28 -40.74
CA LEU A 236 -12.63 0.77 -41.73
C LEU A 236 -11.67 0.61 -42.91
N ASN A 237 -12.22 0.38 -44.10
CA ASN A 237 -11.47 0.55 -45.33
C ASN A 237 -11.33 2.04 -45.66
N LYS A 238 -10.16 2.60 -45.33
CA LYS A 238 -9.86 4.04 -45.42
C LYS A 238 -10.02 4.62 -46.83
N ALA A 239 -9.73 3.83 -47.87
CA ALA A 239 -9.78 4.24 -49.27
C ALA A 239 -11.22 4.35 -49.79
N THR A 240 -12.08 3.39 -49.41
CA THR A 240 -13.47 3.32 -49.88
C THR A 240 -14.48 3.92 -48.90
N LYS A 241 -14.05 4.34 -47.70
CA LYS A 241 -14.92 4.81 -46.59
C LYS A 241 -15.97 3.78 -46.16
N LYS A 242 -15.65 2.51 -46.37
CA LYS A 242 -16.51 1.38 -46.06
C LYS A 242 -16.20 0.85 -44.67
N VAL A 243 -17.22 0.73 -43.83
CA VAL A 243 -17.15 0.10 -42.51
C VAL A 243 -17.64 -1.34 -42.62
N SER A 244 -16.85 -2.28 -42.14
CA SER A 244 -17.22 -3.68 -41.97
C SER A 244 -17.40 -3.99 -40.49
N LEU A 245 -18.44 -4.75 -40.14
CA LEU A 245 -18.79 -5.13 -38.77
C LEU A 245 -19.15 -6.61 -38.73
N LEU A 246 -18.62 -7.37 -37.77
CA LEU A 246 -19.01 -8.76 -37.55
C LEU A 246 -20.03 -8.87 -36.42
N LEU A 247 -21.13 -9.56 -36.66
CA LEU A 247 -22.18 -9.84 -35.68
C LEU A 247 -22.58 -11.30 -35.70
N ASN A 248 -22.95 -11.83 -34.52
CA ASN A 248 -23.49 -13.18 -34.38
C ASN A 248 -24.72 -13.41 -35.26
N SER A 249 -24.94 -14.68 -35.62
CA SER A 249 -26.12 -15.12 -36.35
C SER A 249 -27.42 -14.66 -35.64
N GLY A 250 -28.33 -14.06 -36.41
CA GLY A 250 -29.62 -13.56 -35.92
C GLY A 250 -29.66 -12.08 -35.52
N ILE A 251 -28.51 -11.39 -35.44
CA ILE A 251 -28.48 -9.93 -35.19
C ILE A 251 -28.41 -9.17 -36.52
N ASN A 252 -29.43 -8.36 -36.80
CA ASN A 252 -29.42 -7.44 -37.95
C ASN A 252 -28.97 -6.03 -37.50
N PRO A 253 -27.84 -5.51 -37.99
CA PRO A 253 -27.33 -4.19 -37.59
C PRO A 253 -28.26 -3.03 -37.98
N ASN A 254 -29.15 -3.21 -38.96
CA ASN A 254 -30.13 -2.18 -39.32
C ASN A 254 -31.19 -1.95 -38.23
N ASN A 255 -31.30 -2.84 -37.24
CA ASN A 255 -32.17 -2.67 -36.08
C ASN A 255 -31.43 -2.10 -34.85
N GLN A 256 -30.13 -1.85 -34.96
CA GLN A 256 -29.30 -1.35 -33.87
C GLN A 256 -28.92 0.11 -34.07
N LYS A 257 -28.60 0.81 -32.97
CA LYS A 257 -28.09 2.18 -33.02
C LYS A 257 -26.58 2.16 -33.14
N ILE A 258 -26.10 2.14 -34.38
CA ILE A 258 -24.66 2.11 -34.68
C ILE A 258 -24.17 3.52 -35.02
N LYS A 259 -23.18 4.01 -34.26
CA LYS A 259 -22.58 5.33 -34.45
C LYS A 259 -21.08 5.22 -34.65
N ALA A 260 -20.49 6.12 -35.45
CA ALA A 260 -19.05 6.23 -35.62
C ALA A 260 -18.57 7.67 -35.45
N SER A 261 -17.40 7.85 -34.83
CA SER A 261 -16.82 9.17 -34.60
C SER A 261 -16.35 9.80 -35.91
N PHE A 262 -16.72 11.06 -36.14
CA PHE A 262 -16.41 11.81 -37.36
C PHE A 262 -15.64 13.11 -37.08
N ILE A 263 -16.05 13.86 -36.06
CA ILE A 263 -15.44 15.15 -35.72
C ILE A 263 -14.23 14.92 -34.80
N ASN A 264 -13.05 15.37 -35.19
CA ASN A 264 -11.82 15.21 -34.40
C ASN A 264 -11.90 15.86 -33.03
N THR A 265 -12.05 17.18 -32.98
CA THR A 265 -12.13 17.97 -31.74
C THR A 265 -13.53 18.57 -31.60
N LEU A 266 -14.20 18.37 -30.45
CA LEU A 266 -15.54 18.96 -30.23
C LEU A 266 -15.47 20.41 -29.77
N ILE A 267 -14.56 20.76 -28.87
CA ILE A 267 -14.38 22.13 -28.37
C ILE A 267 -12.95 22.57 -28.63
N GLN A 268 -12.78 23.61 -29.45
CA GLN A 268 -11.46 24.17 -29.77
C GLN A 268 -11.30 25.59 -29.22
N ILE A 269 -10.22 25.81 -28.46
CA ILE A 269 -9.88 27.10 -27.86
C ILE A 269 -8.43 27.43 -28.15
N VAL A 270 -8.18 28.43 -29.00
CA VAL A 270 -6.83 28.87 -29.38
C VAL A 270 -6.67 30.35 -29.05
N GLY A 271 -5.81 30.66 -28.07
CA GLY A 271 -5.48 32.03 -27.68
C GLY A 271 -6.65 32.82 -27.07
N LYS A 272 -7.76 32.16 -26.70
CA LYS A 272 -8.93 32.79 -26.07
C LYS A 272 -8.98 32.47 -24.59
N ASN A 273 -9.45 33.45 -23.82
CA ASN A 273 -9.35 33.48 -22.36
C ASN A 273 -10.70 33.76 -21.71
N HIS A 274 -10.81 33.44 -20.42
CA HIS A 274 -12.00 33.72 -19.61
C HIS A 274 -13.27 33.06 -20.17
N ILE A 275 -13.20 31.76 -20.39
CA ILE A 275 -14.30 30.95 -20.92
C ILE A 275 -14.70 29.91 -19.89
N LYS A 276 -16.01 29.75 -19.67
CA LYS A 276 -16.56 28.72 -18.77
C LYS A 276 -17.47 27.78 -19.55
N PHE A 277 -17.27 26.48 -19.36
CA PHE A 277 -18.17 25.42 -19.82
C PHE A 277 -18.77 24.76 -18.59
N GLN A 278 -20.09 24.61 -18.58
CA GLN A 278 -20.78 23.97 -17.46
C GLN A 278 -21.94 23.08 -17.90
N ASN A 279 -22.13 21.96 -17.21
CA ASN A 279 -23.30 21.07 -17.37
C ASN A 279 -23.51 20.51 -18.79
N LEU A 280 -22.44 20.31 -19.56
CA LEU A 280 -22.52 19.76 -20.92
C LEU A 280 -22.11 18.27 -20.93
N GLN A 281 -22.69 17.51 -21.87
CA GLN A 281 -22.19 16.18 -22.22
C GLN A 281 -21.51 16.24 -23.59
N LEU A 282 -20.33 15.65 -23.71
CA LEU A 282 -19.56 15.54 -24.95
C LEU A 282 -19.41 14.07 -25.33
N GLU A 283 -19.77 13.72 -26.56
CA GLU A 283 -19.60 12.36 -27.09
C GLU A 283 -19.16 12.35 -28.56
N GLY A 284 -18.54 11.26 -29.01
CA GLY A 284 -18.25 11.06 -30.44
C GLY A 284 -17.10 11.89 -31.00
N ALA A 285 -16.30 12.53 -30.15
CA ALA A 285 -15.02 13.10 -30.56
C ALA A 285 -14.12 11.99 -31.10
N ASN A 286 -13.66 12.11 -32.34
CA ASN A 286 -12.73 11.16 -32.95
C ASN A 286 -11.35 11.25 -32.33
N THR A 287 -10.92 12.43 -31.89
CA THR A 287 -9.65 12.63 -31.16
C THR A 287 -9.87 13.23 -29.78
N ASN A 288 -10.29 14.50 -29.69
CA ASN A 288 -10.25 15.26 -28.44
C ASN A 288 -11.64 15.80 -28.06
N GLY A 289 -12.04 15.67 -26.79
CA GLY A 289 -13.22 16.40 -26.28
C GLY A 289 -12.98 17.90 -26.29
N PHE A 290 -11.91 18.34 -25.62
CA PHE A 290 -11.43 19.72 -25.60
C PHE A 290 -9.98 19.82 -26.08
N GLU A 291 -9.67 20.91 -26.78
CA GLU A 291 -8.31 21.29 -27.17
C GLU A 291 -8.04 22.75 -26.77
N LEU A 292 -7.06 22.94 -25.89
CA LEU A 292 -6.73 24.23 -25.26
C LEU A 292 -5.31 24.65 -25.63
N SER A 293 -5.14 25.64 -26.50
CA SER A 293 -3.80 26.12 -26.91
C SER A 293 -3.59 27.59 -26.56
N GLY A 294 -2.57 27.88 -25.74
CA GLY A 294 -2.19 29.25 -25.38
C GLY A 294 -3.29 30.01 -24.64
N THR A 295 -3.99 29.35 -23.72
CA THR A 295 -5.18 29.90 -23.04
C THR A 295 -4.91 30.28 -21.59
N SER A 296 -5.73 31.16 -21.05
CA SER A 296 -5.74 31.50 -19.62
C SER A 296 -7.16 31.59 -19.07
N THR A 297 -7.33 31.15 -17.82
CA THR A 297 -8.62 31.20 -17.10
C THR A 297 -9.73 30.49 -17.87
N ILE A 298 -9.55 29.19 -18.11
CA ILE A 298 -10.58 28.31 -18.69
C ILE A 298 -11.20 27.49 -17.56
N THR A 299 -12.52 27.41 -17.50
CA THR A 299 -13.23 26.55 -16.55
C THR A 299 -14.04 25.50 -17.29
N VAL A 300 -13.90 24.24 -16.88
CA VAL A 300 -14.78 23.13 -17.27
C VAL A 300 -15.35 22.54 -15.99
N SER A 301 -16.66 22.68 -15.79
CA SER A 301 -17.32 22.22 -14.56
C SER A 301 -18.57 21.39 -14.82
N ASN A 302 -18.79 20.35 -14.01
CA ASN A 302 -20.00 19.52 -14.11
C ASN A 302 -20.24 18.93 -15.51
N CYS A 303 -19.19 18.72 -16.30
CA CYS A 303 -19.31 18.15 -17.65
C CYS A 303 -19.15 16.61 -17.61
N THR A 304 -19.63 15.93 -18.65
CA THR A 304 -19.37 14.51 -18.87
C THR A 304 -18.74 14.36 -20.25
N ILE A 305 -17.57 13.74 -20.36
CA ILE A 305 -16.76 13.71 -21.59
C ILE A 305 -16.42 12.26 -21.95
N THR A 306 -16.78 11.85 -23.16
CA THR A 306 -16.32 10.61 -23.79
C THR A 306 -15.67 10.93 -25.13
N SER A 307 -14.49 10.35 -25.39
CA SER A 307 -13.65 10.72 -26.53
C SER A 307 -12.80 9.59 -27.06
N GLY A 308 -12.44 9.68 -28.35
CA GLY A 308 -11.72 8.61 -29.05
C GLY A 308 -10.27 8.47 -28.62
N ILE A 309 -9.58 9.58 -28.40
CA ILE A 309 -8.17 9.59 -27.98
C ILE A 309 -8.04 10.30 -26.63
N ASN A 310 -8.24 11.62 -26.56
CA ASN A 310 -8.07 12.38 -25.31
C ASN A 310 -9.35 13.05 -24.83
N GLY A 311 -9.59 13.10 -23.53
CA GLY A 311 -10.72 13.85 -22.95
C GLY A 311 -10.51 15.35 -23.12
N ILE A 312 -9.50 15.89 -22.44
CA ILE A 312 -9.07 17.29 -22.51
C ILE A 312 -7.58 17.31 -22.80
N VAL A 313 -7.16 17.98 -23.88
CA VAL A 313 -5.75 18.22 -24.19
C VAL A 313 -5.45 19.71 -24.16
N GLY A 314 -4.28 20.10 -23.63
CA GLY A 314 -3.86 21.48 -23.55
C GLY A 314 -2.35 21.67 -23.57
N GLN A 315 -1.93 22.80 -24.14
CA GLN A 315 -0.55 23.27 -24.17
C GLN A 315 -0.47 24.76 -23.85
N ASN A 316 0.51 25.15 -23.04
CA ASN A 316 0.78 26.55 -22.65
C ASN A 316 -0.45 27.21 -22.01
N ASN A 317 -1.02 26.58 -20.98
CA ASN A 317 -2.24 27.06 -20.33
C ASN A 317 -1.97 27.59 -18.92
N THR A 318 -2.64 28.69 -18.55
CA THR A 318 -2.53 29.28 -17.21
C THR A 318 -3.90 29.30 -16.52
N SER A 319 -3.96 28.87 -15.26
CA SER A 319 -5.17 28.90 -14.43
C SER A 319 -6.37 28.16 -15.07
N VAL A 320 -6.14 26.98 -15.65
CA VAL A 320 -7.22 26.07 -16.08
C VAL A 320 -7.84 25.43 -14.85
N LEU A 321 -9.16 25.48 -14.73
CA LEU A 321 -9.93 24.80 -13.68
C LEU A 321 -10.80 23.72 -14.33
N ILE A 322 -10.54 22.46 -14.00
CA ILE A 322 -11.38 21.32 -14.38
C ILE A 322 -11.91 20.74 -13.07
N GLU A 323 -13.21 20.87 -12.84
CA GLU A 323 -13.81 20.42 -11.59
C GLU A 323 -15.15 19.71 -11.74
N ASN A 324 -15.44 18.77 -10.84
CA ASN A 324 -16.70 18.03 -10.80
C ASN A 324 -17.06 17.39 -12.16
N THR A 325 -16.05 17.05 -12.97
CA THR A 325 -16.22 16.59 -14.34
C THR A 325 -15.97 15.08 -14.40
N GLU A 326 -16.77 14.40 -15.21
CA GLU A 326 -16.63 12.98 -15.51
C GLU A 326 -15.94 12.81 -16.86
N ILE A 327 -14.84 12.06 -16.91
CA ILE A 327 -14.15 11.70 -18.15
C ILE A 327 -14.14 10.19 -18.25
N LEU A 328 -14.84 9.67 -19.25
CA LEU A 328 -15.17 8.26 -19.37
C LEU A 328 -14.71 7.71 -20.71
N ASN A 329 -14.06 6.54 -20.68
CA ASN A 329 -13.73 5.74 -21.86
C ASN A 329 -12.86 6.48 -22.90
N SER A 330 -11.87 7.26 -22.45
CA SER A 330 -10.88 7.87 -23.36
C SER A 330 -9.92 6.82 -23.89
N GLY A 331 -9.72 6.74 -25.21
CA GLY A 331 -8.86 5.71 -25.82
C GLY A 331 -7.36 5.85 -25.52
N ASN A 332 -6.90 7.03 -25.11
CA ASN A 332 -5.51 7.31 -24.76
C ASN A 332 -5.36 8.01 -23.40
N THR A 333 -5.75 9.28 -23.28
CA THR A 333 -5.51 10.08 -22.05
C THR A 333 -6.76 10.84 -21.60
N GLY A 334 -7.07 10.84 -20.30
CA GLY A 334 -8.23 11.58 -19.78
C GLY A 334 -7.99 13.09 -19.86
N ILE A 335 -6.97 13.57 -19.14
CA ILE A 335 -6.54 14.97 -19.12
C ILE A 335 -5.05 15.02 -19.45
N TYR A 336 -4.68 15.75 -20.51
CA TYR A 336 -3.30 15.94 -20.92
C TYR A 336 -2.99 17.44 -21.01
N LEU A 337 -2.34 18.00 -19.99
CA LEU A 337 -1.92 19.40 -19.97
C LEU A 337 -0.40 19.53 -19.93
N THR A 338 0.18 20.20 -20.93
CA THR A 338 1.61 20.48 -21.03
C THR A 338 1.92 21.95 -20.88
N ALA A 339 3.04 22.28 -20.21
CA ALA A 339 3.39 23.67 -19.87
C ALA A 339 2.22 24.41 -19.18
N ALA A 340 1.49 23.70 -18.31
CA ALA A 340 0.40 24.20 -17.51
C ALA A 340 0.92 24.90 -16.26
N THR A 341 0.41 26.09 -15.99
CA THR A 341 0.76 26.87 -14.79
C THR A 341 -0.49 27.15 -13.98
N LYS A 342 -0.47 26.86 -12.67
CA LYS A 342 -1.62 27.09 -11.75
C LYS A 342 -2.92 26.40 -12.19
N ALA A 343 -2.82 25.28 -12.89
CA ALA A 343 -3.99 24.48 -13.23
C ALA A 343 -4.53 23.77 -11.97
N ILE A 344 -5.86 23.64 -11.89
CA ILE A 344 -6.56 22.97 -10.79
C ILE A 344 -7.45 21.88 -11.39
N LEU A 345 -7.16 20.63 -11.02
CA LEU A 345 -7.98 19.46 -11.32
C LEU A 345 -8.61 18.98 -10.02
N ARG A 346 -9.90 19.26 -9.80
CA ARG A 346 -10.57 19.03 -8.52
C ARG A 346 -11.83 18.18 -8.63
N ASN A 347 -11.94 17.15 -7.79
CA ASN A 347 -13.20 16.39 -7.62
C ASN A 347 -13.73 15.82 -8.96
N ASN A 348 -12.83 15.42 -9.86
CA ASN A 348 -13.19 14.79 -11.12
C ASN A 348 -13.24 13.27 -10.97
N THR A 349 -14.08 12.62 -11.78
CA THR A 349 -14.09 11.16 -11.93
C THR A 349 -13.55 10.80 -13.30
N ILE A 350 -12.43 10.10 -13.35
CA ILE A 350 -11.78 9.69 -14.60
C ILE A 350 -11.75 8.17 -14.61
N THR A 351 -12.43 7.54 -15.57
CA THR A 351 -12.62 6.09 -15.57
C THR A 351 -12.48 5.48 -16.97
N ASN A 352 -11.84 4.32 -17.03
CA ASN A 352 -11.59 3.54 -18.25
C ASN A 352 -10.74 4.32 -19.27
N THR A 353 -9.57 4.78 -18.85
CA THR A 353 -8.65 5.50 -19.74
C THR A 353 -7.64 4.53 -20.34
N GLY A 354 -7.59 4.42 -21.67
CA GLY A 354 -6.61 3.59 -22.36
C GLY A 354 -6.74 2.10 -22.05
N VAL A 355 -7.94 1.61 -21.72
CA VAL A 355 -8.09 0.20 -21.30
C VAL A 355 -8.19 -0.78 -22.46
N ILE A 356 -8.36 -0.29 -23.69
CA ILE A 356 -8.39 -1.11 -24.90
C ILE A 356 -7.04 -0.99 -25.61
N SER A 357 -6.24 -2.05 -25.57
CA SER A 357 -4.94 -2.11 -26.24
C SER A 357 -5.09 -1.82 -27.73
N GLY A 358 -4.23 -0.94 -28.27
CA GLY A 358 -4.24 -0.56 -29.69
C GLY A 358 -5.10 0.66 -30.02
N MET A 359 -5.94 1.15 -29.11
CA MET A 359 -6.69 2.40 -29.31
C MET A 359 -5.87 3.67 -28.98
N GLY A 360 -4.85 3.55 -28.13
CA GLY A 360 -4.02 4.69 -27.73
C GLY A 360 -3.05 5.17 -28.81
N SER A 361 -2.29 6.19 -28.48
CA SER A 361 -1.24 6.77 -29.33
C SER A 361 0.10 6.03 -29.16
N ASN A 362 1.11 6.44 -29.93
CA ASN A 362 2.49 5.91 -29.85
C ASN A 362 3.32 6.60 -28.76
N GLY A 363 4.36 5.92 -28.27
CA GLY A 363 5.30 6.46 -27.29
C GLY A 363 4.90 6.24 -25.82
N ASP A 364 5.60 6.91 -24.92
CA ASP A 364 5.53 6.78 -23.46
C ASP A 364 4.41 7.64 -22.82
N ASP A 365 4.09 8.79 -23.42
CA ASP A 365 3.04 9.75 -23.01
C ASP A 365 1.60 9.31 -23.34
N THR A 366 1.30 8.04 -23.11
CA THR A 366 0.10 7.39 -23.62
C THR A 366 -0.53 6.44 -22.60
N TYR A 367 -1.83 6.21 -22.74
CA TYR A 367 -2.62 5.32 -21.89
C TYR A 367 -2.76 5.76 -20.42
N GLN A 368 -2.63 7.06 -20.12
CA GLN A 368 -2.58 7.58 -18.74
C GLN A 368 -3.85 8.38 -18.41
N ALA A 369 -4.33 8.38 -17.16
CA ALA A 369 -5.56 9.10 -16.84
C ALA A 369 -5.34 10.62 -16.80
N VAL A 370 -4.26 11.06 -16.16
CA VAL A 370 -3.84 12.47 -16.09
C VAL A 370 -2.35 12.58 -16.38
N ILE A 371 -1.99 13.46 -17.30
CA ILE A 371 -0.62 13.95 -17.50
C ILE A 371 -0.67 15.46 -17.28
N ILE A 372 0.07 15.96 -16.30
CA ILE A 372 0.15 17.39 -15.99
C ILE A 372 1.60 17.86 -15.86
N ARG A 373 2.04 18.70 -16.79
CA ARG A 373 3.41 19.24 -16.82
C ARG A 373 3.40 20.73 -16.66
N GLY A 374 4.32 21.24 -15.85
CA GLY A 374 4.52 22.67 -15.61
C GLY A 374 4.49 22.97 -14.12
N SER A 375 4.12 24.20 -13.73
CA SER A 375 4.39 24.66 -12.37
C SER A 375 3.16 25.12 -11.57
N GLY A 376 3.22 24.90 -10.25
CA GLY A 376 2.20 25.38 -9.31
C GLY A 376 0.82 24.76 -9.52
N ASN A 377 0.76 23.55 -10.06
CA ASN A 377 -0.50 22.87 -10.36
C ASN A 377 -1.06 22.15 -9.13
N LEU A 378 -2.38 21.98 -9.08
CA LEU A 378 -3.08 21.27 -8.00
C LEU A 378 -3.99 20.19 -8.58
N VAL A 379 -3.76 18.95 -8.19
CA VAL A 379 -4.59 17.79 -8.54
C VAL A 379 -5.14 17.21 -7.24
N GLU A 380 -6.42 17.44 -6.95
CA GLU A 380 -7.00 17.03 -5.68
C GLU A 380 -8.39 16.40 -5.74
N LYS A 381 -8.67 15.46 -4.83
CA LYS A 381 -10.00 14.86 -4.63
C LYS A 381 -10.54 14.14 -5.87
N ASN A 382 -9.67 13.82 -6.83
CA ASN A 382 -10.07 13.11 -8.03
C ASN A 382 -10.18 11.61 -7.73
N THR A 383 -11.15 10.96 -8.37
CA THR A 383 -11.28 9.51 -8.43
C THR A 383 -10.84 9.03 -9.80
N VAL A 384 -9.79 8.21 -9.83
CA VAL A 384 -9.24 7.63 -11.06
C VAL A 384 -9.31 6.11 -10.97
N THR A 385 -10.05 5.49 -11.89
CA THR A 385 -10.16 4.03 -11.92
C THR A 385 -9.99 3.44 -13.31
N ASN A 386 -9.36 2.27 -13.39
CA ASN A 386 -9.15 1.51 -14.63
C ASN A 386 -8.34 2.31 -15.67
N THR A 387 -7.02 2.29 -15.53
CA THR A 387 -6.09 2.99 -16.42
C THR A 387 -5.14 2.02 -17.12
N GLY A 388 -4.96 2.20 -18.43
CA GLY A 388 -4.09 1.36 -19.26
C GLY A 388 -2.61 1.37 -18.82
N TYR A 389 -2.13 2.49 -18.31
CA TYR A 389 -0.77 2.64 -17.78
C TYR A 389 -0.78 3.38 -16.44
N SER A 390 0.13 4.34 -16.23
CA SER A 390 0.18 5.18 -15.04
C SER A 390 -1.08 6.04 -14.90
N ALA A 391 -1.62 6.16 -13.69
CA ALA A 391 -2.87 6.89 -13.48
C ALA A 391 -2.65 8.41 -13.40
N LEU A 392 -1.84 8.89 -12.46
CA LEU A 392 -1.52 10.30 -12.31
C LEU A 392 -0.03 10.53 -12.58
N ARG A 393 0.29 11.19 -13.69
CA ARG A 393 1.65 11.62 -14.04
C ARG A 393 1.80 13.11 -13.91
N PHE A 394 2.86 13.53 -13.22
CA PHE A 394 3.20 14.94 -13.08
C PHE A 394 4.68 15.18 -13.34
N GLU A 395 4.99 16.35 -13.88
CA GLU A 395 6.35 16.86 -14.01
C GLU A 395 6.36 18.39 -13.83
N GLY A 396 7.47 18.92 -13.33
CA GLY A 396 7.69 20.34 -13.06
C GLY A 396 7.48 20.75 -11.59
N ASP A 397 7.71 22.03 -11.31
CA ASP A 397 7.88 22.53 -9.95
C ASP A 397 6.55 22.82 -9.21
N TYR A 398 6.53 22.63 -7.89
CA TYR A 398 5.42 23.01 -7.01
C TYR A 398 4.07 22.39 -7.40
N THR A 399 4.07 21.22 -8.04
CA THR A 399 2.85 20.50 -8.37
C THR A 399 2.40 19.68 -7.16
N ILE A 400 1.15 19.83 -6.74
CA ILE A 400 0.57 19.18 -5.56
C ILE A 400 -0.48 18.17 -6.01
N LEU A 401 -0.24 16.89 -5.73
CA LEU A 401 -1.21 15.80 -5.86
C LEU A 401 -1.69 15.44 -4.46
N GLN A 402 -2.90 15.84 -4.09
CA GLN A 402 -3.40 15.60 -2.74
C GLN A 402 -4.79 14.96 -2.69
N ASN A 403 -4.99 14.05 -1.74
CA ASN A 403 -6.31 13.50 -1.46
C ASN A 403 -6.99 12.92 -2.72
N ASN A 404 -6.26 12.23 -3.60
CA ASN A 404 -6.84 11.53 -4.75
C ASN A 404 -7.05 10.05 -4.42
N PHE A 405 -8.07 9.45 -5.03
CA PHE A 405 -8.30 8.01 -5.01
C PHE A 405 -7.93 7.42 -6.37
N VAL A 406 -7.00 6.47 -6.38
CA VAL A 406 -6.51 5.78 -7.58
C VAL A 406 -6.68 4.27 -7.39
N SER A 407 -7.30 3.58 -8.35
CA SER A 407 -7.40 2.12 -8.32
C SER A 407 -7.34 1.49 -9.71
N ASN A 408 -6.79 0.28 -9.81
CA ASN A 408 -6.75 -0.53 -11.04
C ASN A 408 -6.00 0.18 -12.17
N PHE A 409 -4.67 0.14 -12.14
CA PHE A 409 -3.82 0.80 -13.13
C PHE A 409 -2.76 -0.18 -13.68
N ASN A 410 -2.04 0.24 -14.73
CA ASN A 410 -1.14 -0.59 -15.52
C ASN A 410 -1.84 -1.82 -16.15
N LEU A 411 -3.03 -1.61 -16.74
CA LEU A 411 -3.84 -2.69 -17.33
C LEU A 411 -3.38 -3.14 -18.73
N VAL A 412 -2.66 -2.29 -19.46
CA VAL A 412 -2.19 -2.50 -20.85
C VAL A 412 -0.67 -2.39 -20.95
N LYS A 413 -0.08 -1.45 -20.23
CA LYS A 413 1.37 -1.22 -20.12
C LYS A 413 1.78 -1.36 -18.66
N ASP A 414 3.02 -1.75 -18.41
CA ASP A 414 3.58 -1.80 -17.06
C ASP A 414 4.94 -1.10 -17.00
N ASP A 415 5.64 -1.19 -15.87
CA ASP A 415 6.76 -0.31 -15.51
C ASP A 415 6.32 1.14 -15.20
N GLY A 416 5.16 1.25 -14.55
CA GLY A 416 4.51 2.53 -14.23
C GLY A 416 3.91 2.56 -12.84
N GLY A 417 3.29 3.69 -12.50
CA GLY A 417 2.79 3.99 -11.16
C GLY A 417 1.33 4.43 -11.11
N GLY A 418 0.63 4.15 -9.99
CA GLY A 418 -0.63 4.84 -9.70
C GLY A 418 -0.43 6.35 -9.62
N ILE A 419 0.70 6.77 -9.05
CA ILE A 419 1.27 8.11 -9.17
C ILE A 419 2.70 7.95 -9.69
N TYR A 420 3.04 8.68 -10.75
CA TYR A 420 4.32 8.56 -11.45
C TYR A 420 4.92 9.95 -11.73
N THR A 421 6.22 10.08 -11.56
CA THR A 421 7.03 11.21 -12.06
C THR A 421 8.39 10.68 -12.48
N TRP A 422 9.05 11.43 -13.36
CA TRP A 422 10.37 11.13 -13.88
C TRP A 422 11.12 12.43 -14.15
N ASN A 423 12.42 12.46 -13.87
CA ASN A 423 13.27 13.61 -14.14
C ASN A 423 14.69 13.18 -14.53
N GLY A 424 14.89 12.79 -15.78
CA GLY A 424 16.21 12.33 -16.26
C GLY A 424 17.30 13.39 -16.36
N ASP A 425 17.04 14.64 -15.97
CA ASP A 425 18.04 15.70 -15.97
C ASP A 425 18.76 15.81 -14.61
N ALA A 426 20.01 15.35 -14.58
CA ALA A 426 20.87 15.38 -13.39
C ALA A 426 21.16 16.80 -12.84
N THR A 427 20.84 17.86 -13.58
CA THR A 427 21.17 19.25 -13.22
C THR A 427 20.03 20.02 -12.55
N TYR A 428 18.78 19.56 -12.67
CA TYR A 428 17.60 20.25 -12.12
C TYR A 428 16.68 19.29 -11.39
N PRO A 429 16.82 19.07 -10.07
CA PRO A 429 15.74 18.44 -9.31
C PRO A 429 14.51 19.36 -9.40
N GLU A 430 13.36 18.82 -9.78
CA GLU A 430 12.05 19.49 -9.61
C GLU A 430 11.95 20.05 -8.20
N LYS A 431 11.37 21.24 -8.02
CA LYS A 431 11.38 21.92 -6.72
C LYS A 431 10.00 21.93 -6.08
N GLY A 432 9.88 21.31 -4.91
CA GLY A 432 8.78 21.54 -3.98
C GLY A 432 7.44 20.91 -4.37
N SER A 433 7.45 19.93 -5.28
CA SER A 433 6.26 19.13 -5.61
C SER A 433 5.88 18.22 -4.44
N LYS A 434 4.59 17.87 -4.33
CA LYS A 434 4.05 17.16 -3.17
C LYS A 434 3.03 16.11 -3.58
N VAL A 435 3.11 14.93 -2.98
CA VAL A 435 2.18 13.81 -3.10
C VAL A 435 1.65 13.50 -1.71
N LEU A 436 0.45 13.99 -1.39
CA LEU A 436 -0.07 14.08 -0.02
C LEU A 436 -1.39 13.33 0.18
N ASN A 437 -1.46 12.43 1.16
CA ASN A 437 -2.71 11.81 1.62
C ASN A 437 -3.56 11.18 0.50
N ASN A 438 -2.92 10.67 -0.55
CA ASN A 438 -3.61 9.93 -1.61
C ASN A 438 -3.86 8.49 -1.17
N ILE A 439 -4.91 7.86 -1.70
CA ILE A 439 -5.18 6.43 -1.54
C ILE A 439 -5.01 5.76 -2.89
N VAL A 440 -3.98 4.92 -3.02
CA VAL A 440 -3.59 4.25 -4.27
C VAL A 440 -3.66 2.74 -4.09
N LEU A 441 -4.56 2.09 -4.81
CA LEU A 441 -4.84 0.66 -4.64
C LEU A 441 -4.69 -0.10 -5.96
N ASN A 442 -4.44 -1.41 -5.88
CA ASN A 442 -4.63 -2.35 -6.98
C ASN A 442 -3.79 -2.02 -8.23
N GLY A 443 -2.47 -1.94 -8.08
CA GLY A 443 -1.54 -1.93 -9.21
C GLY A 443 -1.41 -3.34 -9.82
N ILE A 444 -2.00 -3.55 -10.99
CA ILE A 444 -2.18 -4.89 -11.57
C ILE A 444 -0.95 -5.35 -12.35
N GLY A 445 -0.41 -4.49 -13.21
CA GLY A 445 0.67 -4.85 -14.13
C GLY A 445 0.18 -5.64 -15.36
N ALA A 446 0.96 -5.61 -16.44
CA ALA A 446 0.54 -6.03 -17.77
C ALA A 446 1.46 -7.12 -18.32
N SER A 447 1.24 -8.37 -17.88
CA SER A 447 2.06 -9.52 -18.29
C SER A 447 1.98 -9.91 -19.77
N GLY A 448 0.89 -9.58 -20.46
CA GLY A 448 0.63 -9.99 -21.85
C GLY A 448 1.66 -9.40 -22.82
N GLY A 449 2.21 -10.24 -23.71
CA GLY A 449 3.20 -9.79 -24.69
C GLY A 449 4.53 -9.29 -24.10
N THR A 450 4.87 -9.69 -22.87
CA THR A 450 6.18 -9.40 -22.25
C THR A 450 7.14 -10.58 -22.44
N SER A 451 8.45 -10.30 -22.43
CA SER A 451 9.49 -11.34 -22.41
C SER A 451 9.59 -12.10 -21.08
N LYS A 452 9.03 -11.56 -19.99
CA LYS A 452 8.97 -12.18 -18.65
C LYS A 452 7.58 -12.01 -18.02
N PRO A 453 6.59 -12.84 -18.40
CA PRO A 453 5.19 -12.67 -17.96
C PRO A 453 4.94 -12.78 -16.46
N ALA A 454 5.87 -13.38 -15.70
CA ALA A 454 5.78 -13.47 -14.25
C ALA A 454 6.11 -12.14 -13.53
N ASP A 455 6.86 -11.24 -14.19
CA ASP A 455 7.22 -9.95 -13.61
C ASP A 455 6.08 -8.96 -13.87
N LEU A 456 5.36 -8.58 -12.81
CA LEU A 456 4.25 -7.62 -12.85
C LEU A 456 4.71 -6.27 -12.26
N THR A 457 5.34 -5.43 -13.08
CA THR A 457 5.96 -4.16 -12.66
C THR A 457 4.91 -3.05 -12.54
N SER A 458 4.14 -3.04 -11.44
CA SER A 458 3.14 -2.01 -11.16
C SER A 458 3.27 -1.45 -9.76
N HIS A 459 3.71 -0.20 -9.68
CA HIS A 459 4.07 0.47 -8.44
C HIS A 459 2.96 1.40 -7.98
N GLY A 460 2.78 1.62 -6.68
CA GLY A 460 1.79 2.58 -6.19
C GLY A 460 2.21 4.02 -6.45
N ILE A 461 3.31 4.43 -5.84
CA ILE A 461 3.94 5.73 -6.08
C ILE A 461 5.35 5.49 -6.60
N TYR A 462 5.64 5.97 -7.80
CA TYR A 462 6.91 5.74 -8.49
C TYR A 462 7.59 7.09 -8.77
N MET A 463 8.68 7.32 -8.06
CA MET A 463 9.63 8.41 -8.27
C MET A 463 10.77 7.86 -9.12
N ASP A 464 10.65 8.05 -10.43
CA ASP A 464 11.53 7.43 -11.42
C ASP A 464 12.75 8.29 -11.71
N ASP A 465 13.72 7.71 -12.42
CA ASP A 465 15.06 8.22 -12.70
C ASP A 465 15.29 9.69 -12.38
N ASN A 466 16.09 9.92 -11.32
CA ASN A 466 16.61 11.24 -10.91
C ASN A 466 15.52 12.28 -10.56
N THR A 467 14.30 11.82 -10.26
CA THR A 467 13.30 12.61 -9.51
C THR A 467 13.90 13.19 -8.24
N GLY A 468 13.64 14.47 -8.02
CA GLY A 468 14.25 15.29 -6.98
C GLY A 468 13.24 16.11 -6.17
N SER A 469 13.50 16.33 -4.88
CA SER A 469 12.80 17.30 -4.01
C SER A 469 11.26 17.23 -4.00
N VAL A 470 10.73 16.00 -3.90
CA VAL A 470 9.30 15.72 -3.75
C VAL A 470 8.98 15.30 -2.31
N GLU A 471 7.92 15.86 -1.72
CA GLU A 471 7.34 15.38 -0.46
C GLU A 471 6.31 14.28 -0.75
N VAL A 472 6.56 13.05 -0.31
CA VAL A 472 5.64 11.92 -0.42
C VAL A 472 5.13 11.58 0.97
N LYS A 473 3.99 12.16 1.36
CA LYS A 473 3.56 12.17 2.77
C LYS A 473 2.12 11.71 3.02
N GLY A 474 1.93 10.88 4.04
CA GLY A 474 0.59 10.48 4.53
C GLY A 474 -0.22 9.62 3.56
N ASN A 475 0.39 9.14 2.47
CA ASN A 475 -0.32 8.35 1.46
C ASN A 475 -0.60 6.94 1.99
N THR A 476 -1.70 6.36 1.50
CA THR A 476 -2.03 4.95 1.69
C THR A 476 -1.84 4.23 0.37
N VAL A 477 -1.03 3.16 0.36
CA VAL A 477 -0.80 2.37 -0.84
C VAL A 477 -0.96 0.89 -0.54
N ALA A 478 -1.80 0.18 -1.29
CA ALA A 478 -2.00 -1.25 -1.07
C ALA A 478 -2.27 -2.05 -2.34
N PHE A 479 -2.02 -3.36 -2.25
CA PHE A 479 -2.35 -4.35 -3.28
C PHE A 479 -1.74 -4.08 -4.66
N CYS A 480 -0.56 -3.44 -4.72
CA CYS A 480 0.21 -3.30 -5.95
C CYS A 480 1.14 -4.51 -6.14
N ASN A 481 1.10 -5.15 -7.30
CA ASN A 481 1.94 -6.31 -7.61
C ASN A 481 3.44 -5.99 -7.64
N GLY A 482 3.80 -4.74 -7.96
CA GLY A 482 5.16 -4.19 -7.82
C GLY A 482 5.42 -3.70 -6.39
N SER A 483 5.83 -2.44 -6.23
CA SER A 483 6.08 -1.87 -4.90
C SER A 483 5.05 -0.82 -4.48
N GLY A 484 4.90 -0.58 -3.18
CA GLY A 484 4.06 0.50 -2.65
C GLY A 484 4.66 1.86 -3.02
N ILE A 485 5.91 2.08 -2.63
CA ILE A 485 6.72 3.23 -3.07
C ILE A 485 7.97 2.69 -3.77
N PHE A 486 8.26 3.22 -4.97
CA PHE A 486 9.49 2.95 -5.70
C PHE A 486 10.30 4.24 -5.86
N LEU A 487 11.52 4.24 -5.34
CA LEU A 487 12.52 5.28 -5.55
C LEU A 487 13.61 4.73 -6.47
N HIS A 488 13.57 5.10 -7.74
CA HIS A 488 14.54 4.67 -8.73
C HIS A 488 15.47 5.83 -9.05
N ASN A 489 16.73 5.72 -8.65
CA ASN A 489 17.74 6.77 -8.82
C ASN A 489 17.32 8.15 -8.23
N ALA A 490 16.29 8.19 -7.38
CA ALA A 490 15.68 9.40 -6.87
C ALA A 490 16.46 9.99 -5.67
N ASN A 491 16.42 11.31 -5.55
CA ASN A 491 17.18 12.05 -4.55
C ASN A 491 16.34 13.16 -3.89
N HIS A 492 16.70 13.57 -2.67
CA HIS A 492 15.98 14.61 -1.93
C HIS A 492 14.47 14.35 -1.74
N ILE A 493 14.03 13.09 -1.74
CA ILE A 493 12.63 12.72 -1.52
C ILE A 493 12.35 12.61 -0.02
N ASP A 494 11.34 13.32 0.48
CA ASP A 494 10.82 13.10 1.84
C ASP A 494 9.66 12.11 1.81
N VAL A 495 9.94 10.85 2.11
CA VAL A 495 8.93 9.80 2.27
C VAL A 495 8.58 9.72 3.75
N SER A 496 7.45 10.32 4.15
CA SER A 496 7.06 10.37 5.56
C SER A 496 5.60 10.03 5.88
N GLY A 497 5.37 9.29 6.97
CA GLY A 497 4.01 9.02 7.46
C GLY A 497 3.12 8.18 6.54
N ASN A 498 3.66 7.50 5.53
CA ASN A 498 2.88 6.71 4.57
C ASN A 498 2.49 5.35 5.16
N THR A 499 1.34 4.81 4.76
CA THR A 499 0.88 3.46 5.11
C THR A 499 0.89 2.57 3.88
N LEU A 500 1.81 1.60 3.84
CA LEU A 500 2.02 0.69 2.71
C LEU A 500 1.65 -0.74 3.14
N PHE A 501 0.64 -1.32 2.51
CA PHE A 501 0.06 -2.60 2.91
C PHE A 501 0.02 -3.61 1.77
N SER A 502 0.65 -4.78 1.96
CA SER A 502 0.49 -5.94 1.09
C SER A 502 0.83 -5.70 -0.39
N ASN A 503 1.74 -4.77 -0.70
CA ASN A 503 2.33 -4.59 -2.03
C ASN A 503 3.51 -5.55 -2.25
N GLY A 504 3.86 -5.98 -3.47
CA GLY A 504 4.98 -6.91 -3.71
C GLY A 504 6.26 -6.56 -2.91
N TRP A 505 6.62 -5.27 -2.88
CA TRP A 505 7.49 -4.67 -1.87
C TRP A 505 6.80 -3.46 -1.25
N GLN A 506 6.97 -3.15 0.03
CA GLN A 506 6.40 -1.90 0.55
C GLN A 506 7.24 -0.73 0.09
N LEU A 507 8.54 -0.75 0.40
CA LEU A 507 9.52 0.19 -0.13
C LEU A 507 10.49 -0.53 -1.07
N PHE A 508 10.65 -0.01 -2.29
CA PHE A 508 11.74 -0.40 -3.16
C PHE A 508 12.61 0.81 -3.45
N MET A 509 13.92 0.68 -3.25
CA MET A 509 14.92 1.65 -3.66
C MET A 509 15.91 0.97 -4.57
N GLN A 510 16.14 1.54 -5.75
CA GLN A 510 17.07 0.97 -6.72
C GLN A 510 17.98 2.07 -7.28
N GLN A 511 19.28 1.89 -7.07
CA GLN A 511 20.32 2.62 -7.77
C GLN A 511 20.88 1.74 -8.89
N ASN A 512 20.87 2.25 -10.11
CA ASN A 512 21.56 1.67 -11.25
C ASN A 512 22.02 2.79 -12.21
N GLY A 513 22.85 2.45 -13.20
CA GLY A 513 23.33 3.42 -14.18
C GLY A 513 24.19 4.54 -13.56
N VAL A 514 24.04 5.76 -14.09
CA VAL A 514 24.89 6.92 -13.74
C VAL A 514 24.36 7.77 -12.58
N HIS A 515 23.08 7.63 -12.24
CA HIS A 515 22.44 8.44 -11.21
C HIS A 515 22.57 7.79 -9.83
N GLN A 516 22.59 8.61 -8.77
CA GLN A 516 22.78 8.15 -7.39
C GLN A 516 21.56 8.49 -6.54
N ILE A 517 21.16 7.57 -5.67
CA ILE A 517 20.16 7.81 -4.63
C ILE A 517 20.83 8.58 -3.48
N ARG A 518 20.41 9.82 -3.21
CA ARG A 518 21.03 10.67 -2.18
C ARG A 518 20.00 11.54 -1.45
N ASN A 519 20.34 11.93 -0.22
CA ASN A 519 19.62 12.96 0.55
C ASN A 519 18.12 12.70 0.75
N ASN A 520 17.69 11.43 0.68
CA ASN A 520 16.30 11.10 0.96
C ASN A 520 16.03 11.08 2.47
N SER A 521 14.76 11.24 2.85
CA SER A 521 14.26 11.13 4.22
C SER A 521 13.18 10.06 4.23
N ILE A 522 13.42 8.93 4.89
CA ILE A 522 12.49 7.81 4.99
C ILE A 522 12.06 7.71 6.46
N ASN A 523 11.00 8.40 6.84
CA ASN A 523 10.65 8.57 8.25
C ASN A 523 9.19 8.28 8.59
N GLN A 524 8.92 7.64 9.73
CA GLN A 524 7.54 7.44 10.23
C GLN A 524 6.61 6.66 9.30
N ASN A 525 7.14 5.86 8.38
CA ASN A 525 6.34 5.06 7.46
C ASN A 525 5.94 3.73 8.07
N LYS A 526 4.79 3.21 7.65
CA LYS A 526 4.28 1.88 8.01
C LYS A 526 4.44 0.94 6.84
N PHE A 527 5.54 0.19 6.81
CA PHE A 527 5.81 -0.87 5.83
C PHE A 527 5.27 -2.18 6.36
N PHE A 528 4.11 -2.60 5.84
CA PHE A 528 3.42 -3.78 6.31
C PHE A 528 3.32 -4.87 5.23
N ALA A 529 3.94 -6.02 5.52
CA ALA A 529 3.84 -7.22 4.70
C ALA A 529 2.83 -8.19 5.34
N LYS A 530 1.80 -8.54 4.57
CA LYS A 530 0.65 -9.35 5.02
C LYS A 530 0.98 -10.84 5.05
N LYS A 531 1.84 -11.32 4.14
CA LYS A 531 2.19 -12.74 3.99
C LYS A 531 3.55 -13.05 4.60
N SER A 532 3.75 -14.30 5.03
CA SER A 532 5.01 -14.77 5.61
C SER A 532 6.14 -14.92 4.59
N ASP A 533 5.86 -14.92 3.29
CA ASP A 533 6.85 -14.98 2.20
C ASP A 533 7.18 -13.60 1.60
N GLN A 534 6.50 -12.55 2.07
CA GLN A 534 6.67 -11.18 1.60
C GLN A 534 7.57 -10.40 2.54
N LEU A 535 8.58 -9.72 2.01
CA LEU A 535 9.44 -8.81 2.77
C LEU A 535 8.91 -7.37 2.71
N THR A 536 9.35 -6.52 3.64
CA THR A 536 8.87 -5.13 3.68
C THR A 536 9.61 -4.24 2.70
N SER A 537 10.93 -4.42 2.55
CA SER A 537 11.74 -3.52 1.72
C SER A 537 12.77 -4.23 0.87
N ARG A 538 13.04 -3.66 -0.31
CA ARG A 538 14.14 -4.04 -1.20
C ARG A 538 15.01 -2.82 -1.46
N ILE A 539 16.32 -2.96 -1.31
CA ILE A 539 17.29 -1.88 -1.50
C ILE A 539 18.45 -2.40 -2.34
N VAL A 540 18.62 -1.85 -3.54
CA VAL A 540 19.60 -2.35 -4.52
C VAL A 540 20.48 -1.20 -4.98
N THR A 541 21.79 -1.43 -5.04
CA THR A 541 22.76 -0.47 -5.59
C THR A 541 23.89 -1.19 -6.33
N ASN A 542 24.39 -0.58 -7.41
CA ASN A 542 25.61 -1.02 -8.10
C ASN A 542 26.89 -0.45 -7.45
N LEU A 543 26.73 0.28 -6.35
CA LEU A 543 27.79 0.89 -5.53
C LEU A 543 27.73 0.32 -4.10
N ASN A 544 28.64 0.75 -3.22
CA ASN A 544 28.62 0.37 -1.80
C ASN A 544 28.27 1.56 -0.91
N ASP A 545 27.10 2.13 -1.15
CA ASP A 545 26.74 3.48 -0.71
C ASP A 545 25.35 3.57 -0.07
N ILE A 546 24.78 2.44 0.37
CA ILE A 546 23.45 2.40 1.01
C ILE A 546 23.36 3.38 2.19
N ASN A 547 24.44 3.52 2.98
CA ASN A 547 24.51 4.47 4.09
C ASN A 547 24.48 5.95 3.66
N GLN A 548 24.62 6.25 2.36
CA GLN A 548 24.53 7.59 1.76
C GLN A 548 23.17 7.85 1.10
N PHE A 549 22.26 6.87 1.08
CA PHE A 549 20.94 7.03 0.43
C PHE A 549 20.09 8.11 1.08
N GLY A 550 20.33 8.38 2.36
CA GLY A 550 19.59 9.36 3.13
C GLY A 550 19.50 9.02 4.61
N THR A 551 18.46 9.53 5.26
CA THR A 551 18.11 9.20 6.65
C THR A 551 16.92 8.25 6.69
N PHE A 552 16.94 7.32 7.64
CA PHE A 552 15.84 6.40 7.88
C PHE A 552 15.60 6.37 9.39
N ASP A 553 14.39 6.67 9.85
CA ASP A 553 14.07 6.59 11.28
C ASP A 553 12.56 6.47 11.58
N ASN A 554 12.25 5.91 12.75
CA ASN A 554 10.87 5.76 13.26
C ASN A 554 9.90 5.04 12.30
N ASN A 555 10.40 4.19 11.41
CA ASN A 555 9.57 3.39 10.50
C ASN A 555 9.08 2.10 11.20
N PHE A 556 7.95 1.57 10.75
CA PHE A 556 7.51 0.22 11.06
C PHE A 556 7.87 -0.71 9.91
N TYR A 557 8.67 -1.73 10.20
CA TYR A 557 8.94 -2.86 9.30
C TYR A 557 8.21 -4.08 9.85
N SER A 558 6.94 -4.24 9.47
CA SER A 558 6.03 -5.20 10.08
C SER A 558 5.80 -6.42 9.19
N ARG A 559 6.21 -7.60 9.67
CA ARG A 559 5.87 -8.92 9.11
C ARG A 559 5.32 -9.83 10.21
N PRO A 560 4.12 -9.59 10.75
CA PRO A 560 3.70 -10.22 12.00
C PRO A 560 3.60 -11.76 11.96
N LEU A 561 3.50 -12.38 10.77
CA LEU A 561 3.50 -13.84 10.59
C LEU A 561 4.90 -14.46 10.49
N ASP A 562 5.92 -13.65 10.18
CA ASP A 562 7.33 -14.06 10.08
C ASP A 562 8.22 -12.84 10.26
N ASP A 563 8.30 -12.34 11.50
CA ASP A 563 8.94 -11.06 11.79
C ASP A 563 10.45 -11.19 11.99
N GLY A 564 11.07 -12.30 11.60
CA GLY A 564 12.51 -12.52 11.72
C GLY A 564 13.29 -11.53 10.85
N PHE A 565 13.13 -11.69 9.54
CA PHE A 565 13.81 -10.94 8.47
C PHE A 565 12.87 -9.93 7.83
N VAL A 566 13.31 -8.73 7.45
CA VAL A 566 12.40 -7.67 6.97
C VAL A 566 12.89 -6.95 5.72
N ILE A 567 14.20 -6.75 5.58
CA ILE A 567 14.78 -5.91 4.53
C ILE A 567 15.72 -6.76 3.67
N ASN A 568 15.52 -6.77 2.36
CA ASN A 568 16.46 -7.31 1.40
C ASN A 568 17.36 -6.18 0.87
N ALA A 569 18.68 -6.33 0.99
CA ALA A 569 19.63 -5.36 0.45
C ALA A 569 20.75 -6.03 -0.36
N SER A 570 21.23 -5.35 -1.41
CA SER A 570 22.34 -5.84 -2.25
C SER A 570 23.22 -4.70 -2.80
N SER A 571 24.55 -4.91 -2.75
CA SER A 571 25.59 -4.00 -3.26
C SER A 571 26.69 -4.73 -4.07
N ASN A 572 27.45 -4.00 -4.89
CA ASN A 572 28.41 -4.56 -5.87
C ASN A 572 29.64 -5.28 -5.24
N SER A 573 30.01 -5.02 -3.99
CA SER A 573 31.16 -5.71 -3.34
C SER A 573 30.79 -6.70 -2.22
N GLY A 574 29.63 -7.35 -2.28
CA GLY A 574 29.35 -8.53 -1.45
C GLY A 574 28.44 -8.31 -0.23
N GLY A 575 27.76 -7.18 -0.12
CA GLY A 575 26.75 -6.92 0.91
C GLY A 575 25.34 -7.37 0.50
N SER A 576 25.19 -8.54 -0.13
CA SER A 576 23.88 -9.07 -0.50
C SER A 576 23.32 -9.96 0.61
N GLY A 577 22.13 -9.64 1.11
CA GLY A 577 21.49 -10.45 2.14
C GLY A 577 20.11 -9.95 2.53
N ILE A 578 19.46 -10.75 3.38
CA ILE A 578 18.20 -10.39 4.02
C ILE A 578 18.51 -10.10 5.49
N TYR A 579 18.01 -8.98 5.98
CA TYR A 579 18.36 -8.41 7.28
C TYR A 579 17.18 -8.51 8.22
N THR A 580 17.43 -8.95 9.45
CA THR A 580 16.56 -8.60 10.58
C THR A 580 16.62 -7.09 10.81
N LEU A 581 15.62 -6.50 11.47
CA LEU A 581 15.66 -5.06 11.74
C LEU A 581 16.87 -4.67 12.62
N SER A 582 17.24 -5.51 13.59
CA SER A 582 18.44 -5.25 14.42
C SER A 582 19.71 -5.28 13.59
N ASP A 583 19.82 -6.26 12.70
CA ASP A 583 20.97 -6.42 11.81
C ASP A 583 21.14 -5.27 10.83
N TRP A 584 20.02 -4.75 10.31
CA TRP A 584 19.98 -3.58 9.45
C TRP A 584 20.52 -2.34 10.16
N LYS A 585 20.03 -2.08 11.39
CA LYS A 585 20.50 -0.96 12.23
C LYS A 585 22.00 -1.00 12.44
N THR A 586 22.54 -2.15 12.78
CA THR A 586 23.98 -2.32 13.00
C THR A 586 24.78 -2.20 11.70
N ALA A 587 24.29 -2.74 10.59
CA ALA A 587 25.06 -2.80 9.34
C ALA A 587 25.19 -1.44 8.64
N PHE A 588 24.15 -0.61 8.68
CA PHE A 588 24.11 0.64 7.92
C PHE A 588 24.01 1.90 8.79
N ASN A 589 23.84 1.75 10.11
CA ASN A 589 23.60 2.86 11.04
C ASN A 589 22.37 3.70 10.64
N LEU A 590 21.30 3.01 10.24
CA LEU A 590 20.02 3.56 9.82
C LEU A 590 18.90 3.00 10.70
N ASP A 591 17.73 3.65 10.74
CA ASP A 591 16.52 3.15 11.40
C ASP A 591 16.63 2.96 12.92
N ALA A 592 17.40 3.81 13.61
CA ALA A 592 17.71 3.69 15.03
C ALA A 592 16.45 3.47 15.91
N ASN A 593 15.39 4.22 15.68
CA ASN A 593 14.12 4.17 16.42
C ASN A 593 13.01 3.37 15.74
N SER A 594 13.29 2.76 14.59
CA SER A 594 12.32 1.96 13.83
C SER A 594 11.98 0.65 14.55
N ARG A 595 10.78 0.13 14.29
CA ARG A 595 10.16 -0.96 15.07
C ARG A 595 9.56 -2.02 14.16
N LYS A 596 9.33 -3.18 14.75
CA LYS A 596 8.58 -4.31 14.17
C LYS A 596 7.09 -4.21 14.52
N ALA A 597 6.29 -5.19 14.13
CA ALA A 597 4.88 -5.22 14.54
C ALA A 597 4.77 -5.31 16.08
N PRO A 598 3.78 -4.63 16.72
CA PRO A 598 3.65 -4.63 18.18
C PRO A 598 3.13 -5.95 18.75
N VAL A 599 2.51 -6.80 17.92
CA VAL A 599 1.95 -8.09 18.30
C VAL A 599 2.45 -9.15 17.32
N PRO A 600 3.18 -10.17 17.78
CA PRO A 600 3.51 -11.32 16.94
C PRO A 600 2.24 -12.15 16.68
N ILE A 601 2.08 -12.62 15.45
CA ILE A 601 0.99 -13.52 15.05
C ILE A 601 1.63 -14.88 14.74
N SER A 602 1.21 -15.92 15.45
CA SER A 602 1.65 -17.28 15.13
C SER A 602 1.25 -17.62 13.71
N SER A 603 2.19 -18.08 12.88
CA SER A 603 1.93 -18.48 11.50
C SER A 603 1.09 -19.76 11.39
N TYR A 604 0.93 -20.49 12.51
CA TYR A 604 0.14 -21.71 12.58
C TYR A 604 -0.35 -21.99 14.01
N ARG A 605 -1.30 -22.92 14.12
CA ARG A 605 -1.79 -23.52 15.38
C ARG A 605 -1.53 -25.01 15.34
N LEU A 606 -0.72 -25.51 16.27
CA LEU A 606 -0.45 -26.93 16.46
C LEU A 606 -1.55 -27.57 17.32
N ASN A 607 -2.15 -28.66 16.84
CA ASN A 607 -3.01 -29.51 17.68
C ASN A 607 -2.18 -30.61 18.35
N THR A 608 -1.49 -31.42 17.54
CA THR A 608 -0.64 -32.51 18.04
C THR A 608 0.42 -32.93 17.02
N LEU A 609 1.50 -33.55 17.50
CA LEU A 609 2.46 -34.26 16.64
C LEU A 609 1.91 -35.68 16.39
N THR A 610 1.91 -36.11 15.14
CA THR A 610 1.24 -37.35 14.71
C THR A 610 2.20 -38.43 14.20
N GLY A 611 3.48 -38.11 14.04
CA GLY A 611 4.50 -39.05 13.56
C GLY A 611 5.76 -39.07 14.41
N ASN A 612 6.65 -40.02 14.08
CA ASN A 612 8.01 -40.06 14.61
C ASN A 612 8.89 -39.03 13.90
N ASN A 613 10.05 -38.72 14.49
CA ASN A 613 11.08 -37.93 13.84
C ASN A 613 11.56 -38.64 12.57
N LYS A 614 11.38 -37.99 11.41
CA LYS A 614 11.83 -38.49 10.11
C LYS A 614 13.35 -38.51 9.96
N PHE A 615 14.09 -37.83 10.83
CA PHE A 615 15.53 -37.95 10.93
C PHE A 615 15.90 -38.58 12.30
N PRO A 616 16.02 -39.93 12.40
CA PRO A 616 16.16 -40.61 13.69
C PRO A 616 17.40 -40.20 14.51
N ASN A 617 18.49 -39.81 13.85
CA ASN A 617 19.73 -39.35 14.49
C ASN A 617 19.72 -37.85 14.84
N GLY A 618 18.54 -37.29 15.13
CA GLY A 618 18.37 -35.84 15.32
C GLY A 618 19.02 -35.26 16.56
N SER A 619 19.27 -36.06 17.59
CA SER A 619 19.93 -35.63 18.83
C SER A 619 21.46 -35.74 18.80
N PHE A 620 22.02 -36.22 17.68
CA PHE A 620 23.47 -36.32 17.43
C PHE A 620 24.34 -36.78 18.62
N MET A 621 23.88 -37.75 19.41
CA MET A 621 24.52 -38.10 20.70
C MET A 621 25.94 -38.66 20.56
N SER A 622 26.28 -39.31 19.44
CA SER A 622 27.60 -39.94 19.25
C SER A 622 28.14 -39.92 17.81
N HIS A 623 27.31 -39.57 16.80
CA HIS A 623 27.72 -39.53 15.39
C HIS A 623 26.82 -38.63 14.55
N ILE A 624 27.24 -38.33 13.31
CA ILE A 624 26.50 -37.53 12.31
C ILE A 624 25.95 -38.36 11.14
N ASN A 625 25.84 -39.68 11.29
CA ASN A 625 25.38 -40.57 10.21
C ASN A 625 24.11 -40.03 9.52
N ASN A 626 24.06 -40.19 8.20
CA ASN A 626 22.99 -39.73 7.29
C ASN A 626 22.88 -38.20 7.09
N ALA A 627 23.88 -37.43 7.53
CA ALA A 627 24.10 -36.06 7.10
C ALA A 627 25.27 -35.99 6.10
N TYR A 628 25.07 -35.26 5.00
CA TYR A 628 26.04 -35.10 3.93
C TYR A 628 26.23 -33.63 3.60
N SER A 629 27.42 -33.24 3.15
CA SER A 629 27.68 -31.88 2.67
C SER A 629 28.07 -31.85 1.20
N TRP A 630 27.74 -30.76 0.54
CA TRP A 630 28.21 -30.44 -0.80
C TRP A 630 28.38 -28.93 -0.92
N SER A 631 29.50 -28.47 -1.49
CA SER A 631 29.68 -27.08 -1.91
C SER A 631 30.45 -27.05 -3.22
N GLN A 632 30.17 -26.06 -4.07
CA GLN A 632 30.90 -25.91 -5.33
C GLN A 632 32.40 -25.66 -5.10
N SER A 633 32.75 -25.04 -3.96
CA SER A 633 34.13 -24.77 -3.55
C SER A 633 34.84 -25.95 -2.87
N GLY A 634 34.13 -27.06 -2.55
CA GLY A 634 34.72 -28.23 -1.89
C GLY A 634 35.31 -27.94 -0.50
N ASN A 635 34.79 -26.93 0.18
CA ASN A 635 35.44 -26.29 1.34
C ASN A 635 34.66 -26.45 2.66
N ILE A 636 33.73 -27.40 2.74
CA ILE A 636 32.95 -27.67 3.95
C ILE A 636 33.22 -29.08 4.44
N ALA A 637 33.50 -29.21 5.73
CA ALA A 637 33.65 -30.50 6.42
C ALA A 637 32.57 -30.66 7.49
N LEU A 638 31.93 -31.83 7.53
CA LEU A 638 31.05 -32.24 8.61
C LEU A 638 31.79 -33.14 9.59
N GLY A 639 31.50 -32.99 10.88
CA GLY A 639 32.01 -33.85 11.93
C GLY A 639 31.06 -33.89 13.12
N TRP A 640 31.28 -34.84 14.02
CA TRP A 640 30.60 -34.89 15.31
C TRP A 640 31.42 -34.11 16.36
N SER A 641 30.76 -33.44 17.30
CA SER A 641 31.43 -32.77 18.42
C SER A 641 30.61 -32.86 19.71
N ASN A 642 31.28 -33.18 20.82
CA ASN A 642 30.77 -33.02 22.19
C ASN A 642 31.46 -31.88 22.96
N ALA A 643 32.37 -31.15 22.30
CA ALA A 643 33.10 -30.04 22.88
C ALA A 643 32.42 -28.70 22.53
N GLY A 644 31.84 -28.05 23.53
CA GLY A 644 31.46 -26.62 23.50
C GLY A 644 30.46 -26.18 22.43
N GLY A 645 29.69 -27.08 21.83
CA GLY A 645 28.82 -26.80 20.68
C GLY A 645 27.35 -26.55 21.03
N LEU A 646 26.63 -27.54 21.57
CA LEU A 646 25.23 -27.41 21.98
C LEU A 646 24.98 -28.26 23.24
N ASP A 647 24.46 -29.49 23.09
CA ASP A 647 24.24 -30.43 24.20
C ASP A 647 25.36 -31.51 24.28
N ALA A 648 25.05 -32.75 24.67
CA ALA A 648 26.03 -33.82 24.91
C ALA A 648 26.68 -34.39 23.62
N GLY A 649 26.19 -34.00 22.45
CA GLY A 649 26.75 -34.32 21.14
C GLY A 649 25.98 -33.59 20.03
N CYS A 650 26.68 -33.01 19.05
CA CYS A 650 26.05 -32.21 17.99
C CYS A 650 26.74 -32.43 16.64
N MET A 651 26.03 -32.10 15.56
CA MET A 651 26.63 -32.01 14.22
C MET A 651 27.41 -30.70 14.11
N LYS A 652 28.71 -30.79 13.85
CA LYS A 652 29.61 -29.68 13.58
C LYS A 652 29.86 -29.56 12.08
N ALA A 653 29.70 -28.36 11.55
CA ALA A 653 30.09 -28.01 10.19
C ALA A 653 31.16 -26.92 10.23
N THR A 654 32.28 -27.14 9.53
CA THR A 654 33.40 -26.20 9.49
C THR A 654 33.75 -25.86 8.05
N PHE A 655 33.82 -24.57 7.74
CA PHE A 655 34.32 -24.09 6.47
C PHE A 655 35.84 -23.93 6.52
N ASN A 656 36.52 -24.38 5.47
CA ASN A 656 37.94 -24.10 5.27
C ASN A 656 38.13 -22.62 4.89
N THR A 657 39.17 -22.00 5.43
CA THR A 657 39.50 -20.58 5.20
C THR A 657 40.12 -20.32 3.82
N THR A 658 40.56 -21.37 3.11
CA THR A 658 41.08 -21.25 1.75
C THR A 658 39.94 -21.17 0.75
N ILE A 659 39.78 -19.99 0.14
CA ILE A 659 38.73 -19.71 -0.84
C ILE A 659 39.28 -19.92 -2.25
N ASN A 660 38.57 -20.67 -3.10
CA ASN A 660 38.85 -20.67 -4.53
C ASN A 660 38.23 -19.41 -5.17
N PRO A 661 39.01 -18.41 -5.63
CA PRO A 661 38.46 -17.16 -6.13
C PRO A 661 37.63 -17.34 -7.42
N SER A 662 37.84 -18.42 -8.17
CA SER A 662 37.11 -18.70 -9.42
C SER A 662 35.67 -19.19 -9.21
N VAL A 663 35.34 -19.71 -8.03
CA VAL A 663 33.98 -20.18 -7.71
C VAL A 663 33.13 -19.01 -7.26
N LYS A 664 32.06 -18.69 -7.99
CA LYS A 664 31.17 -17.56 -7.63
C LYS A 664 30.13 -17.94 -6.56
N ASP A 665 29.63 -19.17 -6.59
CA ASP A 665 28.70 -19.66 -5.56
C ASP A 665 29.47 -19.96 -4.28
N ARG A 666 29.20 -19.15 -3.26
CA ARG A 666 29.81 -19.28 -1.95
C ARG A 666 28.98 -20.15 -1.02
N SER A 667 27.88 -20.77 -1.45
CA SER A 667 27.04 -21.56 -0.56
C SER A 667 27.49 -23.02 -0.40
N ALA A 668 27.13 -23.61 0.73
CA ALA A 668 27.21 -25.04 0.99
C ALA A 668 25.83 -25.58 1.35
N LEU A 669 25.55 -26.80 0.92
CA LEU A 669 24.36 -27.56 1.21
C LEU A 669 24.71 -28.67 2.19
N ILE A 670 24.02 -28.71 3.33
CA ILE A 670 24.00 -29.85 4.24
C ILE A 670 22.67 -30.55 4.03
N THR A 671 22.71 -31.81 3.64
CA THR A 671 21.53 -32.59 3.24
C THR A 671 21.35 -33.78 4.16
N MET A 672 20.12 -34.00 4.59
CA MET A 672 19.73 -35.05 5.54
C MET A 672 18.52 -35.79 4.98
N GLU A 673 18.64 -37.11 4.82
CA GLU A 673 17.57 -37.95 4.27
C GLU A 673 16.43 -38.09 5.27
N ILE A 674 15.22 -37.69 4.86
CA ILE A 674 14.01 -37.76 5.69
C ILE A 674 12.94 -38.70 5.10
N GLY A 675 13.25 -39.37 3.99
CA GLY A 675 12.35 -40.31 3.31
C GLY A 675 11.11 -39.63 2.71
N ALA A 676 9.99 -40.35 2.70
CA ALA A 676 8.77 -39.91 2.04
C ALA A 676 8.05 -38.76 2.75
N VAL A 677 7.58 -37.80 1.96
CA VAL A 677 6.71 -36.68 2.35
C VAL A 677 5.46 -36.67 1.49
N SER A 678 4.35 -36.20 2.05
CA SER A 678 3.03 -36.26 1.41
C SER A 678 2.36 -34.90 1.35
N ALA A 679 1.76 -34.57 0.21
CA ALA A 679 0.96 -33.36 0.04
C ALA A 679 -0.30 -33.32 0.94
N ALA A 680 -0.73 -34.48 1.44
CA ALA A 680 -1.86 -34.58 2.37
C ALA A 680 -1.48 -34.33 3.84
N LYS A 681 -0.18 -34.16 4.14
CA LYS A 681 0.34 -34.03 5.50
C LYS A 681 1.04 -32.70 5.72
N LYS A 682 1.19 -32.32 6.99
CA LYS A 682 1.90 -31.14 7.44
C LYS A 682 3.01 -31.55 8.39
N TYR A 683 4.00 -30.70 8.51
CA TYR A 683 5.25 -31.02 9.18
C TYR A 683 5.72 -29.86 10.04
N ILE A 684 6.42 -30.20 11.12
CA ILE A 684 7.19 -29.27 11.93
C ILE A 684 8.65 -29.66 11.87
N LEU A 685 9.51 -28.69 11.55
CA LEU A 685 10.96 -28.75 11.72
C LEU A 685 11.34 -28.03 13.01
N LYS A 686 12.10 -28.69 13.88
CA LYS A 686 12.76 -28.07 15.04
C LYS A 686 14.25 -28.37 15.01
N PHE A 687 15.08 -27.43 15.44
CA PHE A 687 16.50 -27.68 15.68
C PHE A 687 17.14 -26.56 16.50
N SER A 688 18.17 -26.93 17.25
CA SER A 688 19.07 -26.01 17.93
C SER A 688 20.22 -25.63 16.99
N LEU A 689 20.64 -24.36 17.01
CA LEU A 689 21.66 -23.82 16.13
C LEU A 689 22.63 -22.92 16.92
N LEU A 690 23.93 -23.10 16.72
CA LEU A 690 24.99 -22.23 17.25
C LEU A 690 26.06 -22.01 16.18
N GLY A 691 26.46 -20.77 15.94
CA GLY A 691 27.62 -20.42 15.12
C GLY A 691 28.78 -19.92 15.96
N THR A 692 30.02 -20.01 15.47
CA THR A 692 31.17 -19.29 16.04
C THR A 692 31.18 -17.82 15.63
N ARG A 693 30.33 -17.44 14.69
CA ARG A 693 30.15 -16.07 14.18
C ARG A 693 28.67 -15.87 13.85
N ASN A 694 28.25 -14.61 13.86
CA ASN A 694 26.92 -14.25 13.38
C ASN A 694 26.90 -14.27 11.84
N GLN A 695 25.89 -14.90 11.24
CA GLN A 695 25.70 -14.94 9.79
C GLN A 695 24.21 -14.97 9.46
N ARG A 696 23.84 -14.38 8.32
CA ARG A 696 22.44 -14.04 7.99
C ARG A 696 21.83 -14.87 6.86
N ASN A 697 22.64 -15.68 6.19
CA ASN A 697 22.23 -16.52 5.07
C ASN A 697 22.30 -17.99 5.46
N PHE A 698 21.47 -18.39 6.43
CA PHE A 698 21.17 -19.79 6.72
C PHE A 698 19.71 -20.05 6.30
N GLN A 699 19.51 -20.92 5.32
CA GLN A 699 18.22 -21.27 4.77
C GLN A 699 17.92 -22.73 5.05
N VAL A 700 16.67 -23.03 5.39
CA VAL A 700 16.19 -24.41 5.57
C VAL A 700 14.98 -24.67 4.69
N TYR A 701 14.98 -25.81 4.00
CA TYR A 701 13.89 -26.21 3.10
C TYR A 701 13.91 -27.70 2.84
N LEU A 702 12.81 -28.23 2.32
CA LEU A 702 12.78 -29.57 1.76
C LEU A 702 13.06 -29.55 0.26
N ARG A 703 13.74 -30.57 -0.23
CA ARG A 703 14.09 -30.73 -1.65
C ARG A 703 13.97 -32.20 -2.05
N LYS A 704 13.74 -32.46 -3.33
CA LYS A 704 13.90 -33.82 -3.89
C LYS A 704 15.33 -34.34 -3.62
N ARG A 705 15.43 -35.62 -3.25
CA ARG A 705 16.72 -36.31 -3.14
C ARG A 705 17.38 -36.44 -4.51
N ASP A 706 16.59 -36.84 -5.50
CA ASP A 706 17.07 -37.18 -6.84
C ASP A 706 16.84 -36.04 -7.84
N SER A 707 17.58 -36.09 -8.96
CA SER A 707 17.42 -35.14 -10.07
C SER A 707 15.94 -35.06 -10.50
N PRO A 708 15.36 -33.86 -10.69
CA PRO A 708 16.00 -32.55 -10.88
C PRO A 708 16.30 -31.73 -9.61
N TYR A 709 16.25 -32.32 -8.40
CA TYR A 709 16.54 -31.63 -7.13
C TYR A 709 15.67 -30.39 -6.87
N ASN A 710 14.40 -30.41 -7.30
CA ASN A 710 13.50 -29.28 -7.07
C ASN A 710 13.19 -29.09 -5.58
N ASP A 711 13.08 -27.84 -5.15
CA ASP A 711 12.59 -27.48 -3.82
C ASP A 711 11.13 -27.96 -3.67
N LEU A 712 10.84 -28.59 -2.54
CA LEU A 712 9.51 -29.08 -2.17
C LEU A 712 8.78 -28.11 -1.23
N THR A 713 9.48 -27.16 -0.64
CA THR A 713 8.91 -26.10 0.20
C THR A 713 9.51 -24.75 -0.18
N THR A 714 8.93 -23.67 0.33
CA THR A 714 9.65 -22.40 0.39
C THR A 714 10.91 -22.54 1.24
N ARG A 715 11.82 -21.58 1.10
CA ARG A 715 13.05 -21.48 1.89
C ARG A 715 12.80 -20.62 3.11
N TYR A 716 12.98 -21.21 4.28
CA TYR A 716 12.86 -20.52 5.55
C TYR A 716 14.22 -19.98 5.96
N HIS A 717 14.28 -18.71 6.38
CA HIS A 717 15.53 -18.07 6.78
C HIS A 717 15.70 -18.16 8.30
N CYS A 718 16.93 -18.41 8.76
CA CYS A 718 17.37 -18.21 10.13
C CYS A 718 18.80 -17.62 10.15
N SER A 719 19.20 -17.11 11.31
CA SER A 719 20.54 -16.54 11.50
C SER A 719 21.40 -17.50 12.31
N LEU A 720 22.65 -17.68 11.88
CA LEU A 720 23.68 -18.18 12.77
C LEU A 720 23.97 -17.11 13.81
N SER A 721 24.00 -17.52 15.08
CA SER A 721 24.31 -16.66 16.21
C SER A 721 25.44 -17.25 17.03
N THR A 722 26.27 -16.40 17.63
CA THR A 722 27.24 -16.82 18.66
C THR A 722 26.59 -17.30 19.96
N SER A 723 25.26 -17.23 20.05
CA SER A 723 24.45 -17.80 21.12
C SER A 723 23.54 -18.89 20.55
N ARG A 724 23.23 -19.92 21.36
CA ARG A 724 22.31 -20.98 20.97
C ARG A 724 20.94 -20.39 20.61
N THR A 725 20.40 -20.77 19.46
CA THR A 725 19.03 -20.45 19.02
C THR A 725 18.24 -21.72 18.83
N GLU A 726 16.94 -21.67 19.14
CA GLU A 726 15.99 -22.73 18.82
C GLU A 726 15.13 -22.26 17.65
N ASN A 727 15.09 -23.06 16.60
CA ASN A 727 14.42 -22.73 15.35
C ASN A 727 13.26 -23.69 15.14
N GLU A 728 12.11 -23.16 14.75
CA GLU A 728 10.89 -23.93 14.52
C GLU A 728 10.17 -23.42 13.28
N PHE A 729 9.83 -24.33 12.37
CA PHE A 729 9.11 -24.01 11.13
C PHE A 729 8.00 -25.01 10.88
N ALA A 730 6.80 -24.53 10.58
CA ALA A 730 5.70 -25.34 10.08
C ALA A 730 5.62 -25.23 8.56
N PHE A 731 5.46 -26.35 7.88
CA PHE A 731 5.33 -26.38 6.43
C PHE A 731 4.46 -27.54 5.93
N SER A 732 3.99 -27.37 4.69
CA SER A 732 3.31 -28.36 3.88
C SER A 732 4.04 -28.48 2.54
N VAL A 733 4.00 -29.67 1.94
CA VAL A 733 4.57 -29.89 0.61
C VAL A 733 3.46 -29.84 -0.44
N PRO A 734 3.65 -29.16 -1.58
CA PRO A 734 2.61 -29.07 -2.62
C PRO A 734 2.46 -30.37 -3.41
N VAL A 735 3.49 -31.23 -3.39
CA VAL A 735 3.54 -32.50 -4.12
C VAL A 735 4.17 -33.56 -3.21
N SER A 736 3.59 -34.77 -3.19
CA SER A 736 4.17 -35.91 -2.49
C SER A 736 5.48 -36.34 -3.15
N GLU A 737 6.46 -36.73 -2.36
CA GLU A 737 7.77 -37.20 -2.83
C GLU A 737 8.18 -38.43 -2.01
N ASN A 738 8.70 -39.45 -2.69
CA ASN A 738 9.08 -40.72 -2.05
C ASN A 738 10.39 -40.59 -1.29
N ASN A 739 11.32 -39.76 -1.78
CA ASN A 739 12.62 -39.51 -1.16
C ASN A 739 12.92 -38.01 -1.13
N ALA A 740 12.80 -37.40 0.04
CA ALA A 740 13.11 -35.99 0.26
C ALA A 740 14.38 -35.82 1.12
N PHE A 741 15.09 -34.72 0.87
CA PHE A 741 16.10 -34.17 1.77
C PHE A 741 15.54 -32.99 2.56
N LEU A 742 15.88 -32.92 3.84
CA LEU A 742 16.01 -31.65 4.55
C LEU A 742 17.34 -31.02 4.13
N VAL A 743 17.31 -29.78 3.70
CA VAL A 743 18.47 -29.03 3.24
C VAL A 743 18.71 -27.84 4.16
N PHE A 744 19.91 -27.73 4.69
CA PHE A 744 20.45 -26.49 5.24
C PHE A 744 21.40 -25.90 4.22
N GLN A 745 21.03 -24.76 3.65
CA GLN A 745 21.89 -23.99 2.77
C GLN A 745 22.48 -22.82 3.55
N VAL A 746 23.80 -22.74 3.56
CA VAL A 746 24.55 -21.75 4.32
C VAL A 746 25.62 -21.15 3.43
N ASP A 747 25.70 -19.83 3.40
CA ASP A 747 26.79 -19.17 2.67
C ASP A 747 28.13 -19.37 3.38
N GLN A 748 29.23 -19.37 2.64
CA GLN A 748 30.56 -19.55 3.19
C GLN A 748 30.86 -18.38 4.11
N ALA A 749 31.03 -18.69 5.39
CA ALA A 749 31.67 -17.83 6.35
C ALA A 749 32.94 -18.54 6.84
N ASP A 750 34.02 -17.78 7.05
CA ASP A 750 35.18 -18.28 7.78
C ASP A 750 34.72 -18.63 9.21
N GLY A 751 34.34 -19.88 9.47
CA GLY A 751 33.69 -20.23 10.73
C GLY A 751 33.17 -21.67 10.83
N THR A 752 32.74 -22.00 12.04
CA THR A 752 32.10 -23.27 12.39
C THR A 752 30.68 -23.02 12.87
N PHE A 753 29.75 -23.92 12.57
CA PHE A 753 28.44 -23.95 13.22
C PHE A 753 28.08 -25.37 13.69
N PHE A 754 27.11 -25.42 14.60
CA PHE A 754 26.66 -26.60 15.29
C PHE A 754 25.14 -26.70 15.19
N VAL A 755 24.64 -27.91 14.95
CA VAL A 755 23.22 -28.25 14.90
C VAL A 755 22.96 -29.41 15.86
N ASP A 756 21.88 -29.30 16.63
CA ASP A 756 21.43 -30.36 17.52
C ASP A 756 19.89 -30.39 17.63
N ASN A 757 19.34 -31.38 18.31
CA ASN A 757 17.91 -31.53 18.57
C ASN A 757 17.02 -31.45 17.31
N LEU A 758 17.53 -31.94 16.19
CA LEU A 758 16.86 -31.89 14.89
C LEU A 758 15.63 -32.80 14.89
N GLN A 759 14.47 -32.24 14.58
CA GLN A 759 13.21 -32.96 14.46
C GLN A 759 12.50 -32.55 13.17
N VAL A 760 12.14 -33.52 12.34
CA VAL A 760 11.20 -33.34 11.23
C VAL A 760 10.03 -34.29 11.48
N VAL A 761 8.91 -33.75 11.93
CA VAL A 761 7.81 -34.55 12.48
C VAL A 761 6.50 -34.21 11.77
N GLU A 762 5.72 -35.24 11.44
CA GLU A 762 4.35 -35.06 10.96
C GLU A 762 3.48 -34.46 12.06
N ALA A 763 2.64 -33.49 11.71
CA ALA A 763 1.84 -32.75 12.67
C ALA A 763 0.42 -32.52 12.17
N ASP A 764 -0.54 -32.62 13.09
CA ASP A 764 -1.86 -32.05 12.91
C ASP A 764 -1.81 -30.57 13.31
N LEU A 765 -1.82 -29.68 12.32
CA LEU A 765 -1.77 -28.24 12.50
C LEU A 765 -2.61 -27.51 11.46
N SER A 766 -3.00 -26.27 11.74
CA SER A 766 -3.62 -25.35 10.79
C SER A 766 -2.77 -24.11 10.60
N PHE A 767 -2.49 -23.71 9.36
CA PHE A 767 -1.85 -22.40 9.09
C PHE A 767 -2.83 -21.27 9.39
N THR A 768 -2.31 -20.19 9.94
CA THR A 768 -3.08 -18.98 10.22
C THR A 768 -3.43 -18.31 8.89
N ASN A 769 -4.72 -18.13 8.63
CA ASN A 769 -5.17 -17.29 7.52
C ASN A 769 -4.95 -15.82 7.89
N PRO A 770 -4.12 -15.05 7.15
CA PRO A 770 -3.86 -13.65 7.47
C PRO A 770 -5.13 -12.79 7.55
N ASP A 771 -6.18 -13.10 6.78
CA ASP A 771 -7.42 -12.33 6.75
C ASP A 771 -8.26 -12.43 8.05
N ASP A 772 -8.03 -13.47 8.85
CA ASP A 772 -8.74 -13.65 10.12
C ASP A 772 -8.14 -12.80 11.25
N VAL A 773 -6.89 -12.37 11.09
CA VAL A 773 -6.07 -11.76 12.16
C VAL A 773 -5.44 -10.43 11.77
N ILE A 774 -5.45 -10.06 10.49
CA ILE A 774 -4.97 -8.78 9.98
C ILE A 774 -6.14 -8.11 9.25
N ARG A 775 -6.42 -6.85 9.63
CA ARG A 775 -7.43 -6.02 8.98
C ARG A 775 -6.78 -4.76 8.45
N PHE A 776 -7.18 -4.36 7.25
CA PHE A 776 -6.76 -3.11 6.64
C PHE A 776 -8.01 -2.34 6.23
N GLU A 777 -8.15 -1.14 6.77
CA GLU A 777 -9.30 -0.27 6.52
C GLU A 777 -8.79 1.08 6.00
N TYR A 778 -9.48 1.66 5.03
CA TYR A 778 -9.14 2.95 4.46
C TYR A 778 -10.39 3.81 4.22
N ASN A 779 -10.19 5.11 4.10
CA ASN A 779 -11.24 6.09 3.83
C ASN A 779 -10.83 7.05 2.71
N ALA A 780 -11.31 6.81 1.49
CA ALA A 780 -11.06 7.64 0.31
C ALA A 780 -12.08 8.75 0.09
N SER A 781 -12.75 9.20 1.16
CA SER A 781 -13.76 10.25 1.09
C SER A 781 -13.32 11.50 1.87
N SER A 782 -14.02 12.61 1.64
CA SER A 782 -13.82 13.86 2.39
C SER A 782 -14.52 13.88 3.76
N VAL A 783 -15.17 12.79 4.18
CA VAL A 783 -15.87 12.69 5.47
C VAL A 783 -15.34 11.51 6.27
N SER A 784 -15.49 11.51 7.60
CA SER A 784 -15.07 10.38 8.43
C SER A 784 -15.85 9.11 8.09
N LYS A 785 -15.19 7.95 8.15
CA LYS A 785 -15.76 6.64 7.83
C LYS A 785 -15.65 5.71 9.03
N GLY A 786 -16.78 5.22 9.53
CA GLY A 786 -16.80 4.13 10.50
C GLY A 786 -16.50 2.77 9.85
N PHE A 787 -15.92 1.85 10.62
CA PHE A 787 -15.73 0.45 10.22
C PHE A 787 -15.98 -0.48 11.41
N ASN A 788 -16.47 -1.68 11.13
CA ASN A 788 -16.76 -2.69 12.15
C ASN A 788 -15.68 -3.77 12.18
N LEU A 789 -15.37 -4.21 13.39
CA LEU A 789 -14.41 -5.27 13.67
C LEU A 789 -15.14 -6.53 14.16
N PRO A 790 -14.63 -7.71 13.78
CA PRO A 790 -15.12 -8.95 14.34
C PRO A 790 -14.79 -9.03 15.84
N SER A 791 -15.39 -10.00 16.54
CA SER A 791 -15.15 -10.21 17.96
C SER A 791 -13.67 -10.42 18.28
N GLY A 792 -13.24 -9.84 19.40
CA GLY A 792 -11.86 -9.87 19.87
C GLY A 792 -11.29 -8.46 20.02
N THR A 793 -10.03 -8.41 20.44
CA THR A 793 -9.31 -7.14 20.60
C THR A 793 -8.35 -6.97 19.43
N PHE A 794 -8.39 -5.83 18.77
CA PHE A 794 -7.43 -5.46 17.73
C PHE A 794 -6.51 -4.35 18.24
N VAL A 795 -5.30 -4.27 17.70
CA VAL A 795 -4.42 -3.11 17.87
C VAL A 795 -3.89 -2.63 16.55
N ASP A 796 -3.64 -1.32 16.43
CA ASP A 796 -2.85 -0.81 15.32
C ASP A 796 -1.34 -0.95 15.57
N LEU A 797 -0.53 -0.51 14.60
CA LEU A 797 0.94 -0.56 14.71
C LEU A 797 1.51 0.33 15.82
N GLU A 798 0.77 1.36 16.25
CA GLU A 798 1.13 2.20 17.41
C GLU A 798 0.61 1.60 18.74
N ASN A 799 0.13 0.36 18.70
CA ASN A 799 -0.43 -0.38 19.84
C ASN A 799 -1.69 0.27 20.46
N ARG A 800 -2.39 1.12 19.70
CA ARG A 800 -3.70 1.64 20.09
C ARG A 800 -4.74 0.55 19.93
N THR A 801 -5.60 0.37 20.93
CA THR A 801 -6.56 -0.74 20.99
C THR A 801 -7.90 -0.37 20.38
N TYR A 802 -8.48 -1.32 19.63
CA TYR A 802 -9.77 -1.23 18.96
C TYR A 802 -10.62 -2.46 19.30
N GLN A 803 -11.90 -2.26 19.61
CA GLN A 803 -12.86 -3.33 19.92
C GLN A 803 -14.23 -2.99 19.33
N GLY A 804 -14.85 -3.94 18.64
CA GLY A 804 -16.19 -3.79 18.04
C GLY A 804 -16.24 -2.90 16.80
N ASN A 805 -15.78 -1.65 16.88
CA ASN A 805 -15.75 -0.71 15.77
C ASN A 805 -14.57 0.27 15.85
N GLY A 806 -14.40 1.08 14.81
CA GLY A 806 -13.46 2.19 14.78
C GLY A 806 -13.88 3.24 13.75
N THR A 807 -13.21 4.39 13.76
CA THR A 807 -13.46 5.50 12.83
C THR A 807 -12.16 5.93 12.17
N LEU A 808 -12.22 6.14 10.86
CA LEU A 808 -11.15 6.71 10.05
C LEU A 808 -11.47 8.16 9.68
N ALA A 809 -10.48 9.03 9.83
CA ALA A 809 -10.53 10.39 9.29
C ALA A 809 -10.58 10.36 7.75
N PRO A 810 -11.01 11.45 7.10
CA PRO A 810 -10.89 11.60 5.64
C PRO A 810 -9.48 11.28 5.16
N TRP A 811 -9.36 10.59 4.03
CA TRP A 811 -8.08 10.30 3.36
C TRP A 811 -7.04 9.60 4.23
N SER A 812 -7.49 8.71 5.12
CA SER A 812 -6.63 7.98 6.05
C SER A 812 -6.85 6.48 5.97
N SER A 813 -5.95 5.72 6.58
CA SER A 813 -6.06 4.27 6.72
C SER A 813 -5.52 3.78 8.06
N VAL A 814 -5.87 2.55 8.41
CA VAL A 814 -5.37 1.84 9.58
C VAL A 814 -5.12 0.38 9.23
N ILE A 815 -4.03 -0.17 9.78
CA ILE A 815 -3.74 -1.60 9.78
C ILE A 815 -3.92 -2.08 11.21
N LEU A 816 -4.69 -3.14 11.38
CA LEU A 816 -5.08 -3.69 12.67
C LEU A 816 -4.70 -5.15 12.77
N LEU A 817 -4.12 -5.52 13.90
CA LEU A 817 -3.70 -6.87 14.25
C LEU A 817 -4.59 -7.38 15.37
N LYS A 818 -5.21 -8.53 15.17
CA LYS A 818 -5.97 -9.21 16.22
C LYS A 818 -4.99 -9.63 17.31
N LYS A 819 -5.19 -9.15 18.53
CA LYS A 819 -4.52 -9.70 19.70
C LYS A 819 -4.99 -11.14 19.88
N PRO A 820 -4.11 -12.06 20.28
CA PRO A 820 -4.54 -13.37 20.72
C PRO A 820 -5.63 -13.20 21.78
N ASP A 821 -6.81 -13.78 21.53
CA ASP A 821 -7.82 -13.96 22.56
C ASP A 821 -7.10 -14.77 23.66
N VAL A 822 -7.03 -14.23 24.89
CA VAL A 822 -6.30 -14.75 26.06
C VAL A 822 -5.86 -16.21 25.91
N ALA A 823 -4.54 -16.41 25.76
CA ALA A 823 -3.79 -17.67 25.67
C ALA A 823 -4.57 -18.88 25.15
N SER A 824 -4.25 -19.29 23.91
CA SER A 824 -4.37 -20.70 23.50
C SER A 824 -4.02 -21.61 24.68
N PRO A 825 -4.86 -22.61 25.03
CA PRO A 825 -4.59 -23.45 26.18
C PRO A 825 -3.18 -24.05 26.01
N PRO A 826 -2.33 -24.03 27.04
CA PRO A 826 -1.05 -24.69 26.96
C PRO A 826 -1.29 -26.16 26.57
N PRO A 827 -0.37 -26.77 25.78
CA PRO A 827 -0.42 -28.20 25.53
C PRO A 827 -0.62 -28.91 26.87
N THR A 828 -1.58 -29.83 26.91
CA THR A 828 -2.05 -30.60 28.09
C THR A 828 -1.02 -30.61 29.21
N ALA A 829 -1.37 -29.94 30.32
CA ALA A 829 -0.51 -29.76 31.48
C ALA A 829 0.10 -31.10 31.89
N CYS A 830 1.42 -31.20 31.71
CA CYS A 830 2.20 -32.20 32.42
C CYS A 830 2.05 -31.93 33.93
N VAL A 831 1.79 -32.97 34.72
CA VAL A 831 1.78 -32.87 36.18
C VAL A 831 3.23 -32.65 36.61
N PRO A 832 3.60 -31.47 37.15
CA PRO A 832 4.99 -31.22 37.52
C PRO A 832 5.46 -32.25 38.54
N PRO A 833 6.66 -32.86 38.37
CA PRO A 833 7.22 -33.74 39.38
C PRO A 833 7.41 -32.98 40.70
N ASN A 834 7.44 -33.70 41.82
CA ASN A 834 7.67 -33.11 43.14
C ASN A 834 9.03 -32.38 43.18
N ALA A 835 9.12 -31.30 43.96
CA ALA A 835 10.38 -30.60 44.18
C ALA A 835 11.41 -31.56 44.82
N PRO A 836 12.66 -31.59 44.31
CA PRO A 836 13.71 -32.37 44.92
C PRO A 836 13.94 -31.95 46.38
N THR A 837 14.29 -32.91 47.23
CA THR A 837 14.84 -32.62 48.56
C THR A 837 16.35 -32.57 48.45
N ILE A 838 16.98 -31.45 48.83
CA ILE A 838 18.42 -31.25 48.67
C ILE A 838 19.15 -31.22 50.03
N SER A 839 20.36 -31.78 50.06
CA SER A 839 21.27 -31.80 51.22
C SER A 839 22.71 -31.56 50.77
N ALA A 840 23.59 -31.17 51.70
CA ALA A 840 25.01 -30.95 51.44
C ALA A 840 25.89 -31.73 52.42
N SER A 841 27.11 -32.05 52.01
CA SER A 841 28.12 -32.68 52.87
C SER A 841 28.60 -31.78 54.01
N SER A 842 28.48 -30.46 53.87
CA SER A 842 28.70 -29.46 54.93
C SER A 842 27.86 -28.22 54.66
N LEU A 843 27.32 -27.57 55.70
CA LEU A 843 26.59 -26.29 55.58
C LEU A 843 27.48 -25.07 55.84
N ALA A 844 28.75 -25.28 56.19
CA ALA A 844 29.73 -24.23 56.43
C ALA A 844 31.11 -24.63 55.89
N ILE A 845 31.70 -23.78 55.05
CA ILE A 845 33.04 -24.00 54.45
C ILE A 845 33.84 -22.69 54.43
N THR A 846 35.16 -22.75 54.26
CA THR A 846 35.99 -21.57 53.94
C THR A 846 36.06 -21.36 52.42
N ALA A 847 36.19 -20.11 51.97
CA ALA A 847 36.19 -19.78 50.53
C ALA A 847 37.17 -20.63 49.71
N GLY A 848 36.67 -21.32 48.68
CA GLY A 848 37.45 -22.20 47.82
C GLY A 848 37.46 -23.68 48.23
N GLN A 849 36.89 -24.04 49.38
CA GLN A 849 36.64 -25.45 49.72
C GLN A 849 35.48 -26.02 48.87
N SER A 850 35.52 -27.33 48.58
CA SER A 850 34.46 -28.03 47.85
C SER A 850 33.42 -28.62 48.80
N VAL A 851 32.15 -28.53 48.43
CA VAL A 851 31.03 -29.18 49.10
C VAL A 851 30.24 -30.01 48.08
N THR A 852 29.82 -31.21 48.49
CA THR A 852 29.00 -32.11 47.69
C THR A 852 27.53 -31.83 47.96
N LEU A 853 26.75 -31.50 46.92
CA LEU A 853 25.30 -31.34 47.01
C LEU A 853 24.63 -32.61 46.48
N THR A 854 23.63 -33.12 47.21
CA THR A 854 22.85 -34.30 46.85
C THR A 854 21.38 -33.93 46.79
N ALA A 855 20.68 -34.37 45.74
CA ALA A 855 19.25 -34.24 45.56
C ALA A 855 18.57 -35.62 45.57
N GLY A 856 17.49 -35.74 46.33
CA GLY A 856 16.57 -36.87 46.34
C GLY A 856 15.16 -36.46 45.88
N ASN A 857 14.24 -37.43 45.85
CA ASN A 857 12.83 -37.22 45.49
C ASN A 857 12.59 -36.67 44.06
N CYS A 858 13.48 -37.00 43.12
CA CYS A 858 13.31 -36.72 41.70
C CYS A 858 13.50 -38.01 40.90
N ALA A 859 12.42 -38.48 40.25
CA ALA A 859 12.46 -39.66 39.38
C ALA A 859 12.98 -39.36 37.96
N HIS A 860 13.33 -38.09 37.69
CA HIS A 860 13.78 -37.58 36.40
C HIS A 860 15.12 -36.82 36.55
N THR A 861 15.42 -35.86 35.67
CA THR A 861 16.70 -35.16 35.69
C THR A 861 16.69 -34.03 36.72
N VAL A 862 17.61 -34.06 37.68
CA VAL A 862 17.83 -32.95 38.62
C VAL A 862 18.62 -31.85 37.90
N ILE A 863 18.17 -30.60 37.99
CA ILE A 863 18.90 -29.40 37.54
C ILE A 863 19.10 -28.49 38.76
N TRP A 864 20.35 -28.13 39.03
CA TRP A 864 20.73 -27.24 40.13
C TRP A 864 20.68 -25.76 39.69
N SER A 865 20.59 -24.84 40.65
CA SER A 865 20.67 -23.39 40.42
C SER A 865 22.01 -22.93 39.81
N THR A 866 23.00 -23.81 39.77
CA THR A 866 24.29 -23.66 39.07
C THR A 866 24.24 -24.07 37.60
N ASN A 867 23.08 -24.50 37.10
CA ASN A 867 22.85 -25.17 35.80
C ASN A 867 23.55 -26.53 35.63
N GLN A 868 24.19 -27.07 36.67
CA GLN A 868 24.68 -28.45 36.64
C GLN A 868 23.51 -29.45 36.71
N THR A 869 23.68 -30.64 36.12
CA THR A 869 22.65 -31.69 36.09
C THR A 869 23.11 -32.95 36.82
N GLY A 870 22.18 -33.68 37.45
CA GLY A 870 22.47 -34.93 38.17
C GLY A 870 22.53 -34.79 39.70
N SER A 871 22.81 -35.89 40.39
CA SER A 871 22.94 -35.97 41.86
C SER A 871 23.85 -37.16 42.20
N PRO A 872 24.96 -36.98 42.94
CA PRO A 872 25.44 -35.74 43.56
C PRO A 872 26.13 -34.78 42.56
N VAL A 873 26.30 -33.50 42.94
CA VAL A 873 27.13 -32.49 42.24
C VAL A 873 28.13 -31.84 43.20
N PHE A 874 29.24 -31.31 42.67
CA PHE A 874 30.30 -30.66 43.44
C PHE A 874 30.32 -29.16 43.17
N VAL A 875 30.35 -28.35 44.23
CA VAL A 875 30.44 -26.90 44.13
C VAL A 875 31.55 -26.38 45.05
N THR A 876 32.23 -25.31 44.65
CA THR A 876 33.30 -24.64 45.41
C THR A 876 32.96 -23.17 45.62
N PRO A 877 31.89 -22.83 46.38
CA PRO A 877 31.49 -21.44 46.52
C PRO A 877 32.55 -20.63 47.27
N THR A 878 32.80 -19.42 46.78
CA THR A 878 33.72 -18.44 47.36
C THR A 878 33.00 -17.38 48.20
N ALA A 879 31.67 -17.37 48.20
CA ALA A 879 30.79 -16.55 49.05
C ALA A 879 29.57 -17.37 49.48
N THR A 880 28.93 -17.01 50.61
CA THR A 880 27.73 -17.71 51.11
C THR A 880 26.70 -17.79 49.99
N THR A 881 26.41 -19.01 49.54
CA THR A 881 25.61 -19.25 48.33
C THR A 881 24.46 -20.18 48.69
N SER A 882 23.26 -19.82 48.23
CA SER A 882 22.09 -20.69 48.35
C SER A 882 21.91 -21.48 47.06
N TYR A 883 21.81 -22.80 47.19
CA TYR A 883 21.54 -23.70 46.09
C TYR A 883 20.09 -24.15 46.13
N THR A 884 19.46 -24.25 44.96
CA THR A 884 18.18 -24.92 44.78
C THR A 884 18.32 -25.95 43.67
N ALA A 885 17.41 -26.92 43.61
CA ALA A 885 17.32 -27.84 42.48
C ALA A 885 15.87 -27.99 42.02
N ILE A 886 15.67 -28.26 40.74
CA ILE A 886 14.39 -28.64 40.14
C ILE A 886 14.47 -30.06 39.59
N CYS A 887 13.36 -30.79 39.60
CA CYS A 887 13.20 -32.04 38.89
C CYS A 887 12.61 -31.75 37.51
N LYS A 888 13.31 -32.10 36.43
CA LYS A 888 12.90 -31.88 35.04
C LYS A 888 12.61 -33.21 34.36
N GLN A 889 11.37 -33.35 33.88
CA GLN A 889 10.99 -34.43 32.96
C GLN A 889 11.15 -33.98 31.50
N THR A 890 10.71 -32.75 31.18
CA THR A 890 10.87 -32.05 29.88
C THR A 890 10.99 -30.54 30.12
N ASP A 891 11.32 -29.72 29.13
CA ASP A 891 11.47 -28.25 29.35
C ASP A 891 10.19 -27.53 29.76
N ALA A 892 9.05 -28.06 29.33
CA ALA A 892 7.71 -27.59 29.70
C ALA A 892 7.19 -28.23 31.00
N CYS A 893 7.92 -29.17 31.62
CA CYS A 893 7.50 -29.90 32.82
C CYS A 893 8.62 -30.02 33.86
N LYS A 894 8.65 -29.03 34.76
CA LYS A 894 9.65 -28.85 35.82
C LYS A 894 8.95 -28.69 37.17
N SER A 895 9.52 -29.28 38.23
CA SER A 895 9.08 -28.99 39.59
C SER A 895 9.30 -27.52 39.95
N VAL A 896 8.62 -27.04 40.99
CA VAL A 896 9.10 -25.84 41.69
C VAL A 896 10.51 -26.10 42.25
N PRO A 897 11.36 -25.07 42.40
CA PRO A 897 12.65 -25.22 43.07
C PRO A 897 12.49 -25.81 44.47
N SER A 898 13.43 -26.66 44.85
CA SER A 898 13.57 -27.11 46.24
C SER A 898 13.67 -25.93 47.20
N SER A 899 13.41 -26.16 48.48
CA SER A 899 13.82 -25.21 49.52
C SER A 899 15.31 -24.90 49.36
N ALA A 900 15.67 -23.63 49.51
CA ALA A 900 17.04 -23.17 49.35
C ALA A 900 17.95 -23.80 50.42
N LEU A 901 19.06 -24.39 49.98
CA LEU A 901 20.11 -24.93 50.83
C LEU A 901 21.27 -23.94 50.83
N THR A 902 21.41 -23.19 51.92
CA THR A 902 22.48 -22.20 52.05
C THR A 902 23.75 -22.83 52.58
N ILE A 903 24.83 -22.72 51.80
CA ILE A 903 26.18 -23.05 52.24
C ILE A 903 26.82 -21.75 52.70
N GLN A 904 27.10 -21.65 54.00
CA GLN A 904 27.81 -20.53 54.59
C GLN A 904 29.28 -20.61 54.18
N VAL A 905 29.78 -19.59 53.48
CA VAL A 905 31.20 -19.51 53.12
C VAL A 905 31.84 -18.44 53.99
N ASN A 906 32.70 -18.87 54.91
CA ASN A 906 33.46 -17.95 55.75
C ASN A 906 34.51 -17.25 54.87
N PRO A 907 34.46 -15.91 54.74
CA PRO A 907 35.41 -15.15 53.95
C PRO A 907 36.79 -15.08 54.61
N VAL A 908 37.84 -14.96 53.80
CA VAL A 908 39.12 -14.38 54.25
C VAL A 908 38.91 -12.86 54.36
N PRO A 909 39.33 -12.17 55.44
CA PRO A 909 38.81 -10.83 55.72
C PRO A 909 39.32 -9.76 54.75
N SER A 910 38.41 -8.94 54.21
CA SER A 910 38.69 -7.56 53.76
C SER A 910 37.46 -6.65 53.99
N PRO A 911 37.63 -5.33 54.25
CA PRO A 911 36.57 -4.47 54.77
C PRO A 911 35.75 -3.71 53.70
N PRO A 912 34.52 -3.25 54.03
CA PRO A 912 33.60 -2.56 53.11
C PRO A 912 33.98 -1.10 52.81
N VAL A 913 33.74 -0.64 51.58
CA VAL A 913 34.05 0.71 51.09
C VAL A 913 32.91 1.69 51.40
N THR A 914 33.17 2.67 52.25
CA THR A 914 32.29 3.81 52.55
C THR A 914 32.47 4.92 51.50
N VAL A 915 31.38 5.47 50.96
CA VAL A 915 31.42 6.63 50.03
C VAL A 915 31.52 7.93 50.84
N THR A 916 32.69 8.57 50.79
CA THR A 916 32.95 9.91 51.34
C THR A 916 33.01 10.94 50.21
N GLY A 917 32.45 12.14 50.44
CA GLY A 917 32.39 13.22 49.46
C GLY A 917 31.95 14.55 50.09
N ASN A 918 32.13 15.67 49.38
CA ASN A 918 31.77 17.00 49.87
C ASN A 918 30.41 17.38 49.28
N PHE A 919 29.39 16.71 49.81
CA PHE A 919 28.05 16.76 49.24
C PHE A 919 27.26 17.99 49.69
N GLU A 920 26.45 18.49 48.76
CA GLU A 920 25.42 19.49 49.00
C GLU A 920 24.18 19.06 48.24
N GLY A 921 23.02 18.99 48.90
CA GLY A 921 21.79 18.59 48.23
C GLY A 921 20.57 18.77 49.11
N TYR A 922 19.42 18.91 48.46
CA TYR A 922 18.16 19.30 49.07
C TYR A 922 17.01 18.41 48.61
N LEU A 923 16.08 18.15 49.52
CA LEU A 923 14.77 17.57 49.25
C LEU A 923 13.75 18.70 49.06
N ASP A 924 13.57 19.15 47.82
CA ASP A 924 12.76 20.33 47.52
C ASP A 924 11.28 20.06 47.76
N LYS A 925 10.73 18.99 47.17
CA LYS A 925 9.28 18.72 47.19
C LYS A 925 8.97 17.23 47.28
N VAL A 926 7.92 16.90 48.03
CA VAL A 926 7.42 15.53 48.24
C VAL A 926 5.91 15.55 47.94
N GLU A 927 5.48 14.85 46.89
CA GLU A 927 4.09 14.85 46.41
C GLU A 927 3.63 13.44 46.01
N CYS A 928 2.32 13.24 45.86
CA CYS A 928 1.75 11.93 45.50
C CYS A 928 2.15 11.43 44.11
N GLY A 929 2.54 12.33 43.21
CA GLY A 929 3.05 11.99 41.88
C GLY A 929 4.56 11.76 41.85
N SER A 930 5.34 12.55 42.60
CA SER A 930 6.81 12.51 42.56
C SER A 930 7.46 13.20 43.76
N ILE A 931 8.69 12.78 44.07
CA ILE A 931 9.60 13.36 45.07
C ILE A 931 10.80 13.94 44.31
N ARG A 932 11.11 15.23 44.50
CA ARG A 932 12.10 15.94 43.68
C ARG A 932 13.03 16.79 44.51
N GLY A 933 14.23 17.01 43.97
CA GLY A 933 15.27 17.84 44.58
C GLY A 933 16.54 17.82 43.75
N TRP A 934 17.68 18.03 44.39
CA TRP A 934 18.99 17.95 43.76
C TRP A 934 20.10 17.54 44.74
N VAL A 935 21.20 17.00 44.23
CA VAL A 935 22.40 16.70 45.02
C VAL A 935 23.65 16.80 44.16
N TRP A 936 24.71 17.38 44.71
CA TRP A 936 25.95 17.68 44.02
C TRP A 936 27.15 17.37 44.92
N ASP A 937 28.22 16.80 44.36
CA ASP A 937 29.51 16.67 45.04
C ASP A 937 30.46 17.76 44.56
N ARG A 938 30.88 18.64 45.48
CA ARG A 938 31.85 19.71 45.18
C ARG A 938 33.17 19.16 44.65
N ASN A 939 33.54 17.95 45.06
CA ASN A 939 34.81 17.32 44.68
C ASN A 939 34.71 16.64 43.30
N LYS A 940 33.50 16.37 42.81
CA LYS A 940 33.23 15.73 41.52
C LYS A 940 32.15 16.50 40.78
N PRO A 941 32.46 17.72 40.33
CA PRO A 941 31.45 18.72 40.03
C PRO A 941 30.54 18.36 38.85
N ASN A 942 30.87 17.39 37.99
CA ASN A 942 30.03 16.99 36.86
C ASN A 942 29.47 15.57 36.98
N ASP A 943 29.80 14.84 38.06
CA ASP A 943 29.37 13.46 38.24
C ASP A 943 27.97 13.41 38.88
N PRO A 944 27.01 12.66 38.30
CA PRO A 944 25.71 12.46 38.91
C PRO A 944 25.79 11.41 40.04
N LEU A 945 25.12 11.67 41.16
CA LEU A 945 25.11 10.79 42.34
C LEU A 945 23.87 9.89 42.39
N MET A 946 24.02 8.72 43.02
CA MET A 946 22.88 7.85 43.36
C MET A 946 22.33 8.22 44.74
N LEU A 947 21.01 8.37 44.81
CA LEU A 947 20.27 8.63 46.05
C LEU A 947 19.44 7.41 46.42
N GLU A 948 19.32 7.18 47.72
CA GLU A 948 18.40 6.22 48.32
C GLU A 948 17.35 6.95 49.15
N PHE A 949 16.08 6.64 48.93
CA PHE A 949 14.92 7.26 49.58
C PHE A 949 14.34 6.33 50.64
N PHE A 950 13.84 6.91 51.72
CA PHE A 950 13.27 6.21 52.86
C PHE A 950 11.91 6.78 53.22
N ALA A 951 10.95 5.91 53.55
CA ALA A 951 9.70 6.27 54.22
C ALA A 951 9.70 5.70 55.64
N ASN A 952 9.58 6.56 56.65
CA ASN A 952 9.68 6.20 58.06
C ASN A 952 10.94 5.35 58.37
N GLY A 953 12.07 5.66 57.74
CA GLY A 953 13.34 4.95 57.91
C GLY A 953 13.49 3.65 57.11
N THR A 954 12.47 3.22 56.36
CA THR A 954 12.55 2.03 55.49
C THR A 954 12.85 2.44 54.05
N SER A 955 13.81 1.79 53.39
CA SER A 955 14.18 2.10 52.00
C SER A 955 13.00 1.83 51.06
N ILE A 956 12.65 2.82 50.23
CA ILE A 956 11.55 2.77 49.26
C ILE A 956 12.03 2.81 47.81
N GLY A 957 13.35 2.90 47.58
CA GLY A 957 13.97 2.87 46.27
C GLY A 957 15.11 3.86 46.11
N THR A 958 15.76 3.80 44.94
CA THR A 958 16.89 4.66 44.59
C THR A 958 16.64 5.40 43.29
N THR A 959 17.23 6.59 43.13
CA THR A 959 17.19 7.35 41.88
C THR A 959 18.53 8.03 41.61
N ARG A 960 18.87 8.25 40.34
CA ARG A 960 20.05 9.01 39.94
C ARG A 960 19.73 10.50 39.84
N ALA A 961 20.66 11.36 40.25
CA ALA A 961 20.55 12.81 40.14
C ALA A 961 21.30 13.34 38.91
N ASP A 962 20.71 13.15 37.74
CA ASP A 962 21.27 13.50 36.42
C ASP A 962 20.35 14.43 35.59
N LEU A 963 19.29 14.98 36.19
CA LEU A 963 18.39 15.91 35.52
C LEU A 963 18.99 17.33 35.49
N TYR A 964 19.00 17.93 34.31
CA TYR A 964 19.46 19.31 34.13
C TYR A 964 18.52 20.33 34.79
N ARG A 965 19.11 21.26 35.53
CA ARG A 965 18.45 22.40 36.17
C ARG A 965 19.25 23.68 35.95
N ALA A 966 18.62 24.64 35.28
CA ALA A 966 19.25 25.91 34.91
C ALA A 966 19.69 26.74 36.14
N ASP A 967 18.94 26.66 37.24
CA ASP A 967 19.28 27.35 38.50
C ASP A 967 20.54 26.77 39.17
N LEU A 968 20.79 25.46 39.04
CA LEU A 968 22.00 24.82 39.57
C LEU A 968 23.24 25.16 38.73
N ALA A 969 23.10 25.21 37.40
CA ALA A 969 24.16 25.69 36.52
C ALA A 969 24.52 27.15 36.83
N ALA A 970 23.51 28.02 37.00
CA ALA A 970 23.71 29.43 37.33
C ALA A 970 24.34 29.62 38.74
N ALA A 971 24.06 28.72 39.68
CA ALA A 971 24.65 28.71 41.03
C ALA A 971 26.05 28.05 41.10
N GLY A 972 26.67 27.74 39.95
CA GLY A 972 28.02 27.18 39.86
C GLY A 972 28.13 25.70 40.27
N LYS A 973 27.01 24.96 40.28
CA LYS A 973 26.97 23.53 40.61
C LYS A 973 27.22 22.73 39.33
N GLY A 974 28.48 22.63 38.93
CA GLY A 974 28.88 21.77 37.82
C GLY A 974 28.29 22.13 36.46
N ASN A 975 27.89 21.10 35.71
CA ASN A 975 27.19 21.20 34.43
C ASN A 975 25.67 21.42 34.59
N GLY A 976 25.17 21.63 35.81
CA GLY A 976 23.74 21.81 36.12
C GLY A 976 22.91 20.52 36.11
N SER A 977 23.48 19.37 35.79
CA SER A 977 22.77 18.08 35.69
C SER A 977 22.82 17.31 37.00
N HIS A 978 22.26 17.92 38.05
CA HIS A 978 22.30 17.42 39.43
C HIS A 978 20.92 17.34 40.09
N GLY A 979 19.85 17.60 39.32
CA GLY A 979 18.48 17.42 39.77
C GLY A 979 18.04 15.96 39.74
N TYR A 980 17.03 15.61 40.53
CA TYR A 980 16.39 14.29 40.49
C TYR A 980 14.87 14.39 40.60
N SER A 981 14.18 13.37 40.07
CA SER A 981 12.75 13.16 40.27
C SER A 981 12.47 11.67 40.47
N PHE A 982 12.15 11.29 41.71
CA PHE A 982 11.80 9.92 42.10
C PHE A 982 10.28 9.77 42.09
N THR A 983 9.75 8.76 41.38
CA THR A 983 8.30 8.52 41.34
C THR A 983 7.84 7.91 42.66
N THR A 984 6.88 8.56 43.33
CA THR A 984 6.34 8.09 44.62
C THR A 984 5.74 6.69 44.47
N PRO A 985 6.29 5.64 45.12
CA PRO A 985 5.81 4.26 44.98
C PRO A 985 4.38 4.08 45.48
N ALA A 986 3.63 3.14 44.89
CA ALA A 986 2.26 2.83 45.32
C ALA A 986 2.20 2.32 46.77
N SER A 987 3.27 1.68 47.26
CA SER A 987 3.39 1.15 48.62
C SER A 987 3.27 2.20 49.73
N ILE A 988 3.44 3.48 49.41
CA ILE A 988 3.32 4.61 50.35
C ILE A 988 2.16 5.56 50.01
N LYS A 989 1.22 5.13 49.14
CA LYS A 989 -0.03 5.86 48.80
C LYS A 989 -1.23 5.23 49.49
N THR A 990 -1.15 5.09 50.81
CA THR A 990 -2.11 4.34 51.63
C THR A 990 -3.17 5.22 52.30
N GLY A 991 -3.08 6.54 52.14
CA GLY A 991 -3.87 7.53 52.89
C GLY A 991 -3.25 7.91 54.24
N VAL A 992 -2.18 7.24 54.65
CA VAL A 992 -1.45 7.47 55.91
C VAL A 992 -0.29 8.46 55.70
N SER A 993 0.11 9.14 56.77
CA SER A 993 1.25 10.07 56.79
C SER A 993 2.60 9.33 56.87
N TYR A 994 3.52 9.66 55.96
CA TYR A 994 4.90 9.16 55.93
C TYR A 994 5.91 10.31 56.05
N LEU A 995 7.00 10.08 56.79
CA LEU A 995 8.19 10.93 56.80
C LEU A 995 9.17 10.44 55.73
N ILE A 996 9.36 11.25 54.70
CA ILE A 996 10.21 10.94 53.54
C ILE A 996 11.57 11.61 53.71
N SER A 997 12.64 10.81 53.68
CA SER A 997 14.03 11.28 53.66
C SER A 997 14.82 10.66 52.52
N ALA A 998 15.96 11.25 52.17
CA ALA A 998 16.88 10.71 51.18
C ALA A 998 18.33 10.93 51.58
N LYS A 999 19.22 10.02 51.21
CA LYS A 999 20.67 10.12 51.43
C LYS A 999 21.45 9.69 50.19
N VAL A 1000 22.70 10.13 50.07
CA VAL A 1000 23.61 9.61 49.04
C VAL A 1000 23.91 8.14 49.35
N GLN A 1001 23.72 7.27 48.36
CA GLN A 1001 23.85 5.82 48.54
C GLN A 1001 25.26 5.46 49.01
N ASN A 1002 25.35 4.52 49.98
CA ASN A 1002 26.61 4.11 50.64
C ASN A 1002 27.37 5.25 51.36
N SER A 1003 26.68 6.35 51.69
CA SER A 1003 27.20 7.47 52.48
C SER A 1003 26.33 7.74 53.72
N THR A 1004 26.87 8.52 54.65
CA THR A 1004 26.14 9.06 55.82
C THR A 1004 25.44 10.39 55.52
N PHE A 1005 25.69 11.01 54.35
CA PHE A 1005 25.12 12.30 53.98
C PHE A 1005 23.63 12.22 53.62
N THR A 1006 22.79 12.79 54.48
CA THR A 1006 21.34 12.95 54.27
C THR A 1006 21.05 14.31 53.63
N LEU A 1007 20.13 14.35 52.66
CA LEU A 1007 19.78 15.59 51.98
C LEU A 1007 19.17 16.62 52.96
N SER A 1008 19.59 17.87 52.81
CA SER A 1008 19.02 19.00 53.52
C SER A 1008 17.51 19.08 53.28
N TRP A 1009 16.77 19.53 54.32
CA TRP A 1009 15.31 19.56 54.37
C TRP A 1009 14.62 18.19 54.38
N SER A 1010 15.35 17.10 54.59
CA SER A 1010 14.78 15.82 54.99
C SER A 1010 14.69 15.69 56.52
N PRO A 1011 13.68 14.99 57.08
CA PRO A 1011 12.53 14.41 56.39
C PRO A 1011 11.42 15.43 56.08
N LYS A 1012 10.58 15.16 55.08
CA LYS A 1012 9.32 15.87 54.81
C LYS A 1012 8.10 14.94 54.86
N THR A 1013 6.96 15.47 55.26
CA THR A 1013 5.71 14.71 55.39
C THR A 1013 5.02 14.50 54.04
N LEU A 1014 4.50 13.30 53.80
CA LEU A 1014 3.68 12.93 52.64
C LEU A 1014 2.39 12.25 53.10
N ILE A 1015 1.23 12.72 52.63
CA ILE A 1015 -0.07 12.07 52.82
C ILE A 1015 -0.73 11.91 51.45
N CYS A 1016 -1.02 10.67 51.04
CA CYS A 1016 -1.56 10.37 49.72
C CYS A 1016 -2.64 9.29 49.76
N ALA A 1017 -3.87 9.63 49.42
CA ALA A 1017 -4.98 8.68 49.33
C ALA A 1017 -4.76 7.64 48.20
N PRO A 1018 -5.31 6.41 48.34
CA PRO A 1018 -5.38 5.47 47.22
C PRO A 1018 -6.24 6.09 46.10
N ASN A 1019 -5.69 6.25 44.89
CA ASN A 1019 -6.36 6.76 43.68
C ASN A 1019 -6.60 8.27 43.53
N ALA A 1020 -5.64 9.14 43.87
CA ALA A 1020 -5.70 10.54 43.42
C ALA A 1020 -5.62 10.62 41.86
N ARG A 1021 -6.72 11.00 41.19
CA ARG A 1021 -6.86 11.09 39.71
C ARG A 1021 -6.16 12.33 39.12
N LEU A 1022 -5.52 12.14 37.96
CA LEU A 1022 -5.33 13.18 36.93
C LEU A 1022 -6.67 13.40 36.20
N ILE A 1023 -7.08 14.65 35.96
CA ILE A 1023 -8.34 15.01 35.29
C ILE A 1023 -8.23 14.76 33.77
N ALA A 1024 -9.24 14.10 33.18
CA ALA A 1024 -9.51 14.04 31.74
C ALA A 1024 -11.03 14.19 31.50
N SER A 1025 -11.43 14.92 30.46
CA SER A 1025 -12.81 15.25 30.07
C SER A 1025 -13.47 14.20 29.15
N GLU A 1026 -14.80 14.29 29.05
CA GLU A 1026 -15.86 13.32 28.74
C GLU A 1026 -15.97 12.72 27.32
N ALA A 1027 -16.72 11.60 27.22
CA ALA A 1027 -17.18 10.92 25.99
C ALA A 1027 -18.72 10.76 25.98
N ILE A 1028 -19.34 10.75 24.79
CA ILE A 1028 -20.78 10.50 24.53
C ILE A 1028 -20.91 9.43 23.42
N GLU A 1029 -21.83 8.46 23.58
CA GLU A 1029 -22.15 7.34 22.65
C GLU A 1029 -23.42 7.59 21.79
N LEU A 1030 -23.56 6.94 20.61
CA LEU A 1030 -24.84 6.79 19.84
C LEU A 1030 -24.83 5.60 18.81
N ASP A 1031 -26.05 5.13 18.46
CA ASP A 1031 -26.57 3.80 18.02
C ASP A 1031 -26.60 3.46 16.48
N ASP A 1032 -26.71 2.16 16.11
CA ASP A 1032 -26.32 1.50 14.82
C ASP A 1032 -27.41 0.58 14.16
N SER A 1033 -28.12 1.03 13.11
CA SER A 1033 -28.91 0.13 12.22
C SER A 1033 -28.98 0.62 10.76
N ASP A 1034 -28.99 -0.30 9.80
CA ASP A 1034 -28.87 -0.10 8.33
C ASP A 1034 -30.17 0.31 7.62
N PHE A 1035 -31.35 -0.01 8.18
CA PHE A 1035 -32.65 0.47 7.71
C PHE A 1035 -33.03 1.74 8.48
N LYS A 1036 -32.93 2.91 7.84
CA LYS A 1036 -33.22 4.21 8.46
C LYS A 1036 -34.38 4.90 7.77
N VAL A 1037 -35.19 5.58 8.58
CA VAL A 1037 -36.20 6.53 8.09
C VAL A 1037 -35.92 7.87 8.74
N THR A 1038 -35.58 8.88 7.93
CA THR A 1038 -35.08 10.17 8.41
C THR A 1038 -35.72 11.34 7.66
N PRO A 1039 -36.09 12.44 8.35
CA PRO A 1039 -36.13 12.57 9.81
C PRO A 1039 -37.20 11.64 10.42
N ASN A 1040 -37.18 11.42 11.72
CA ASN A 1040 -38.30 10.82 12.46
C ASN A 1040 -38.29 11.44 13.87
N PRO A 1041 -39.26 12.30 14.25
CA PRO A 1041 -40.55 12.56 13.59
C PRO A 1041 -40.50 13.27 12.23
N ILE A 1042 -41.60 13.23 11.47
CA ILE A 1042 -41.68 13.68 10.06
C ILE A 1042 -42.77 14.72 9.87
N ASP A 1043 -42.47 15.80 9.14
CA ASP A 1043 -43.45 16.86 8.85
C ASP A 1043 -44.28 16.63 7.59
N ARG A 1044 -43.79 15.82 6.60
CA ARG A 1044 -44.52 15.25 5.42
C ARG A 1044 -43.60 14.62 4.37
N GLU A 1045 -42.31 14.94 4.40
CA GLU A 1045 -41.27 14.39 3.52
C GLU A 1045 -40.21 13.67 4.34
N PHE A 1046 -39.83 12.47 3.90
CA PHE A 1046 -38.84 11.66 4.58
C PHE A 1046 -38.07 10.76 3.62
N GLU A 1047 -36.85 10.41 4.00
CA GLU A 1047 -36.02 9.48 3.26
C GLU A 1047 -36.01 8.12 3.96
N VAL A 1048 -36.27 7.08 3.17
CA VAL A 1048 -36.08 5.70 3.55
C VAL A 1048 -34.76 5.23 2.96
N SER A 1049 -33.84 4.76 3.80
CA SER A 1049 -32.56 4.20 3.37
C SER A 1049 -32.36 2.80 3.93
N PHE A 1050 -31.87 1.89 3.08
CA PHE A 1050 -31.60 0.51 3.44
C PHE A 1050 -30.56 -0.10 2.50
N TYR A 1051 -29.89 -1.16 2.92
CA TYR A 1051 -28.84 -1.83 2.15
C TYR A 1051 -29.29 -3.21 1.63
N THR A 1052 -28.84 -3.55 0.43
CA THR A 1052 -28.87 -4.89 -0.18
C THR A 1052 -27.44 -5.36 -0.46
N ALA A 1053 -27.07 -6.52 0.09
CA ALA A 1053 -25.73 -7.07 -0.10
C ALA A 1053 -25.50 -7.71 -1.50
N GLN A 1054 -26.58 -8.06 -2.19
CA GLN A 1054 -26.59 -8.69 -3.51
C GLN A 1054 -27.69 -8.06 -4.38
N PRO A 1055 -27.57 -8.06 -5.72
CA PRO A 1055 -28.54 -7.40 -6.58
C PRO A 1055 -29.90 -8.08 -6.48
N MET A 1056 -30.93 -7.40 -5.94
CA MET A 1056 -32.28 -7.96 -5.85
C MET A 1056 -33.37 -6.87 -5.81
N ASP A 1057 -34.56 -7.21 -6.30
CA ASP A 1057 -35.73 -6.33 -6.28
C ASP A 1057 -36.26 -6.17 -4.85
N SER A 1058 -36.30 -4.93 -4.37
CA SER A 1058 -36.75 -4.57 -3.03
C SER A 1058 -37.96 -3.64 -3.11
N GLU A 1059 -39.07 -4.04 -2.51
CA GLU A 1059 -40.30 -3.25 -2.47
C GLU A 1059 -40.34 -2.37 -1.22
N VAL A 1060 -40.34 -1.05 -1.42
CA VAL A 1060 -40.56 -0.03 -0.39
C VAL A 1060 -42.04 0.31 -0.36
N SER A 1061 -42.72 0.16 0.77
CA SER A 1061 -44.12 0.60 0.93
C SER A 1061 -44.35 1.35 2.23
N VAL A 1062 -45.40 2.18 2.26
CA VAL A 1062 -45.86 2.88 3.47
C VAL A 1062 -47.34 2.59 3.65
N VAL A 1063 -47.71 2.09 4.82
CA VAL A 1063 -49.09 1.70 5.16
C VAL A 1063 -49.60 2.43 6.40
N ASP A 1064 -50.91 2.68 6.43
CA ASP A 1064 -51.57 3.19 7.64
C ASP A 1064 -51.87 2.08 8.65
N GLN A 1065 -52.39 2.44 9.83
CA GLN A 1065 -52.69 1.48 10.90
C GLN A 1065 -53.81 0.48 10.56
N LEU A 1066 -54.60 0.72 9.51
CA LEU A 1066 -55.61 -0.20 8.99
C LEU A 1066 -55.04 -1.11 7.89
N GLY A 1067 -53.74 -0.99 7.58
CA GLY A 1067 -53.05 -1.77 6.55
C GLY A 1067 -53.25 -1.27 5.13
N ARG A 1068 -53.85 -0.08 4.93
CA ARG A 1068 -54.05 0.50 3.60
C ARG A 1068 -52.73 1.10 3.12
N SER A 1069 -52.36 0.85 1.85
CA SER A 1069 -51.09 1.31 1.25
C SER A 1069 -51.19 2.73 0.70
N TRP A 1070 -50.27 3.60 1.13
CA TRP A 1070 -50.18 5.02 0.75
C TRP A 1070 -49.02 5.32 -0.20
N TYR A 1071 -47.97 4.50 -0.19
CA TYR A 1071 -46.85 4.57 -1.13
C TYR A 1071 -46.31 3.19 -1.40
N LYS A 1072 -45.89 2.92 -2.64
CA LYS A 1072 -45.28 1.65 -3.05
C LYS A 1072 -44.33 1.85 -4.22
N LYS A 1073 -43.11 1.32 -4.14
CA LYS A 1073 -42.11 1.39 -5.21
C LYS A 1073 -41.13 0.22 -5.15
N ILE A 1074 -40.79 -0.37 -6.29
CA ILE A 1074 -39.72 -1.37 -6.40
C ILE A 1074 -38.39 -0.67 -6.70
N VAL A 1075 -37.32 -1.12 -6.05
CA VAL A 1075 -35.95 -0.63 -6.21
C VAL A 1075 -35.03 -1.83 -6.45
N GLU A 1076 -34.26 -1.79 -7.53
CA GLU A 1076 -33.40 -2.91 -7.98
C GLU A 1076 -31.91 -2.58 -7.76
N GLY A 1077 -31.07 -3.61 -7.60
CA GLY A 1077 -29.60 -3.49 -7.50
C GLY A 1077 -29.02 -3.88 -6.14
N ALA A 1078 -27.69 -3.99 -6.07
CA ALA A 1078 -26.95 -4.18 -4.82
C ALA A 1078 -26.42 -2.84 -4.33
N GLY A 1079 -26.34 -2.65 -3.03
CA GLY A 1079 -25.79 -1.44 -2.42
C GLY A 1079 -26.78 -0.73 -1.52
N TYR A 1080 -26.46 0.50 -1.15
CA TYR A 1080 -27.36 1.35 -0.38
C TYR A 1080 -28.41 1.97 -1.29
N HIS A 1081 -29.67 1.76 -0.96
CA HIS A 1081 -30.80 2.39 -1.60
C HIS A 1081 -31.32 3.54 -0.74
N ARG A 1082 -31.68 4.65 -1.38
CA ARG A 1082 -32.34 5.80 -0.75
C ARG A 1082 -33.57 6.17 -1.56
N GLN A 1083 -34.71 6.30 -0.91
CA GLN A 1083 -35.95 6.76 -1.52
C GLN A 1083 -36.53 7.91 -0.71
N LYS A 1084 -36.67 9.06 -1.35
CA LYS A 1084 -37.39 10.20 -0.79
C LYS A 1084 -38.88 10.02 -1.06
N ILE A 1085 -39.68 10.10 0.00
CA ILE A 1085 -41.12 9.82 -0.02
C ILE A 1085 -41.87 11.01 0.55
N ILE A 1086 -42.96 11.40 -0.11
CA ILE A 1086 -43.87 12.48 0.31
C ILE A 1086 -45.28 11.90 0.39
N LEU A 1087 -45.94 12.03 1.56
CA LEU A 1087 -47.31 11.57 1.77
C LEU A 1087 -48.26 12.76 1.96
N GLN A 1088 -48.99 13.11 0.90
CA GLN A 1088 -49.94 14.24 0.90
C GLN A 1088 -51.21 13.87 1.69
N GLY A 1089 -51.62 14.75 2.61
CA GLY A 1089 -52.83 14.57 3.43
C GLY A 1089 -52.72 13.52 4.55
N ALA A 1090 -51.54 12.96 4.79
CA ALA A 1090 -51.29 11.99 5.84
C ALA A 1090 -51.06 12.68 7.20
N SER A 1091 -51.77 12.25 8.24
CA SER A 1091 -51.48 12.60 9.64
C SER A 1091 -51.57 11.37 10.54
N GLY A 1092 -50.81 11.37 11.65
CA GLY A 1092 -50.76 10.25 12.59
C GLY A 1092 -49.63 9.26 12.29
N SER A 1093 -49.74 8.04 12.80
CA SER A 1093 -48.65 7.05 12.70
C SER A 1093 -48.81 6.12 11.50
N TYR A 1094 -47.70 5.89 10.79
CA TYR A 1094 -47.60 4.99 9.64
C TYR A 1094 -46.47 4.00 9.86
N VAL A 1095 -46.43 2.96 9.03
CA VAL A 1095 -45.33 1.99 9.03
C VAL A 1095 -44.71 1.94 7.64
N VAL A 1096 -43.40 2.16 7.58
CA VAL A 1096 -42.59 1.94 6.38
C VAL A 1096 -42.15 0.48 6.37
N LEU A 1097 -42.37 -0.20 5.26
CA LEU A 1097 -42.02 -1.59 5.03
C LEU A 1097 -41.01 -1.71 3.89
N ILE A 1098 -39.98 -2.52 4.08
CA ILE A 1098 -39.10 -3.01 3.02
C ILE A 1098 -39.35 -4.51 2.88
N ARG A 1099 -39.87 -4.95 1.74
CA ARG A 1099 -40.06 -6.36 1.41
C ARG A 1099 -39.01 -6.81 0.40
N GLN A 1100 -38.30 -7.88 0.75
CA GLN A 1100 -37.23 -8.50 -0.04
C GLN A 1100 -37.49 -10.01 -0.06
N GLY A 1101 -38.10 -10.51 -1.14
CA GLY A 1101 -38.63 -11.88 -1.18
C GLY A 1101 -39.66 -12.14 -0.08
N ASN A 1102 -39.43 -13.17 0.76
CA ASN A 1102 -40.30 -13.50 1.90
C ASN A 1102 -39.99 -12.71 3.18
N GLN A 1103 -38.92 -11.89 3.21
CA GLN A 1103 -38.57 -11.09 4.38
C GLN A 1103 -39.18 -9.69 4.32
N ILE A 1104 -39.75 -9.23 5.43
CA ILE A 1104 -40.32 -7.89 5.59
C ILE A 1104 -39.66 -7.22 6.79
N ARG A 1105 -39.04 -6.07 6.58
CA ARG A 1105 -38.50 -5.20 7.64
C ARG A 1105 -39.39 -3.97 7.77
N SER A 1106 -39.72 -3.57 9.00
CA SER A 1106 -40.67 -2.47 9.26
C SER A 1106 -40.12 -1.42 10.22
N LYS A 1107 -40.34 -0.13 9.94
CA LYS A 1107 -40.10 0.97 10.88
C LYS A 1107 -41.34 1.84 11.02
N LYS A 1108 -41.74 2.11 12.27
CA LYS A 1108 -42.85 3.01 12.58
C LYS A 1108 -42.38 4.45 12.46
N ILE A 1109 -43.23 5.27 11.84
CA ILE A 1109 -43.02 6.71 11.73
C ILE A 1109 -44.25 7.47 12.22
N LEU A 1110 -44.03 8.67 12.72
CA LEU A 1110 -45.06 9.61 13.13
C LEU A 1110 -45.02 10.82 12.22
N ILE A 1111 -46.15 11.12 11.57
CA ILE A 1111 -46.33 12.30 10.73
C ILE A 1111 -47.16 13.31 11.51
N HIS A 1112 -46.58 14.49 11.72
CA HIS A 1112 -47.24 15.60 12.42
C HIS A 1112 -48.44 16.11 11.61
N GLN A 1113 -49.49 16.56 12.33
CA GLN A 1113 -50.70 17.12 11.72
C GLN A 1113 -50.40 18.40 10.96
#